data_AF-A0A2V8LG67-F1
#
_entry.id   AF-A0A2V8LG67-F1
#
_cell.length_a   1.000
_cell.length_b   1.000
_cell.length_c   1.000
_cell.angle_alpha   90.00
_cell.angle_beta   90.00
_cell.angle_gamma   90.00
#
_symmetry.space_group_name_H-M   'P 1'
#
loop_
_entity.id
_entity.type
_entity.pdbx_description
1 polymer ?
#
loop_
_entity_poly.entity_id
_entity_poly.type
_entity_poly.pdbx_seq_one_letter_code
_entity_poly.pdbx_strand_id
1 'polypeptide(L)'
;MGPTFGRGAMTNGWIDIKNTDMMLIMGGNPAENHPCGFKWPVEAKLHRNAKMIVVDPRFTRTATQADLFLQIRAGTDIAFLGGLINYAIQNNRIAKDYLINYTNAAFIVKDGFKLPEDGLFSGFDAGATTYDKSTWNYEEGWKIESANQGVRSPTVSEGNSPKGSVGKNSEKGGDAGGHQAAGGPGASAQGGQKPPPMLPPNVAYDLSLQHPRSVFQLLKQQYSRYTPEMVERITGIPRDQFIKAADLFTSVRKNGDMKKAATIIYAVGWTQHTFGTQIIRTAAILQLILGNVGRAGGGVNALRGHSNIQGATDMGGVFDIFPGYLKIPQPNDTDLAAFLKRTTPTSSKPNEWDSYNYWSNTPKFMVSFLKSLYGDSAKKETDFNYQYLPKIDRKFSWTEMWDEMYAGKVKGLFAFGMNGVAIGPNSRKNIEALKKADFLVVCELYPEETAEFWRAPGITKDDMKKINTTIYRLPGAGFAEKDGTFVNSARWLQWKYVAVPPPGAAKVDQEILARIFLRMRELYQKEGGKFPDPILNLTWAYTTPQNPSLAEVAKEINGKALVDLTDEKLFPGQTIKAGQQLPGFAWLKDDGTTACGNWLYSGSWTEAGPQMQRRGTDDPSGLGIYQNWAWSWPANRRVMYNRASCDPSGKPWDMERRQVWWNEAQQKWVGNDVPDFKVDSKPADHMGPFIMNPEGVGRIFAPLAAFADGPFPEHYEPVESPIANPLHPKQSTNPVAKKFKSDMDKLGTPAEGFNVVCTTYRLTEHYHYWTKNNPMNVQLVPEPFVEVPAQLANEMGITGGEKVRVTSARGEYIAKAMVTKRIKPMMIDGKKIYQIGLPIHWGYRGIAEDAGKTSLMTANQLSPAAIDPNAYTPEFKGFLVKIEKI
;
A
#
# COMPACT_ATOMS: atom_id res chain seq x y z
N MET A 1 -1.65 -5.37 -3.34
CA MET A 1 -0.47 -6.07 -3.91
C MET A 1 0.27 -6.94 -2.90
N GLY A 2 0.60 -6.44 -1.70
CA GLY A 2 1.32 -7.20 -0.66
C GLY A 2 0.79 -8.62 -0.42
N PRO A 3 -0.47 -8.78 -0.01
CA PRO A 3 -1.06 -10.12 0.18
C PRO A 3 -1.20 -10.95 -1.11
N THR A 4 -1.08 -10.33 -2.29
CA THR A 4 -1.22 -10.99 -3.59
C THR A 4 0.09 -11.61 -4.06
N PHE A 5 1.15 -10.81 -4.12
CA PHE A 5 2.45 -11.20 -4.68
C PHE A 5 3.52 -11.44 -3.60
N GLY A 6 3.21 -11.13 -2.35
CA GLY A 6 4.14 -11.19 -1.21
C GLY A 6 4.94 -9.92 -0.96
N ARG A 7 4.85 -8.89 -1.83
CA ARG A 7 5.38 -7.54 -1.58
C ARG A 7 4.42 -6.45 -2.05
N GLY A 8 4.42 -5.31 -1.32
CA GLY A 8 3.55 -4.17 -1.60
C GLY A 8 4.08 -3.19 -2.65
N ALA A 9 5.26 -3.45 -3.20
CA ALA A 9 5.96 -2.49 -4.05
C ALA A 9 5.56 -2.52 -5.53
N MET A 10 5.90 -1.45 -6.28
CA MET A 10 5.86 -1.45 -7.75
C MET A 10 6.71 -2.60 -8.28
N THR A 11 6.11 -3.45 -9.13
CA THR A 11 6.74 -4.72 -9.51
C THR A 11 7.94 -4.55 -10.44
N ASN A 12 7.89 -3.55 -11.32
CA ASN A 12 8.91 -3.29 -12.32
C ASN A 12 9.55 -1.90 -12.06
N GLY A 13 10.05 -1.24 -13.10
CA GLY A 13 10.64 0.10 -13.02
C GLY A 13 10.17 1.02 -14.15
N TRP A 14 10.51 2.30 -14.05
CA TRP A 14 10.08 3.32 -15.03
C TRP A 14 10.48 2.98 -16.47
N ILE A 15 11.74 2.62 -16.67
CA ILE A 15 12.32 2.39 -18.00
C ILE A 15 11.76 1.12 -18.62
N ASP A 16 11.47 0.10 -17.80
CA ASP A 16 10.93 -1.18 -18.25
C ASP A 16 9.57 -1.05 -18.94
N ILE A 17 8.80 0.02 -18.67
CA ILE A 17 7.53 0.28 -19.35
C ILE A 17 7.71 0.36 -20.88
N LYS A 18 8.89 0.80 -21.36
CA LYS A 18 9.20 0.85 -22.80
C LYS A 18 9.08 -0.51 -23.50
N ASN A 19 9.18 -1.60 -22.74
CA ASN A 19 9.17 -2.98 -23.24
C ASN A 19 7.75 -3.56 -23.36
N THR A 20 6.70 -2.81 -23.02
CA THR A 20 5.31 -3.29 -23.04
C THR A 20 4.74 -3.34 -24.47
N ASP A 21 3.74 -4.21 -24.69
CA ASP A 21 2.97 -4.26 -25.94
C ASP A 21 1.55 -3.69 -25.75
N MET A 22 1.10 -3.57 -24.50
CA MET A 22 -0.24 -3.11 -24.13
C MET A 22 -0.20 -2.47 -22.74
N MET A 23 -0.82 -1.30 -22.60
CA MET A 23 -0.91 -0.62 -21.31
C MET A 23 -2.34 -0.21 -21.01
N LEU A 24 -2.77 -0.53 -19.80
CA LEU A 24 -3.97 0.04 -19.18
C LEU A 24 -3.52 1.09 -18.17
N ILE A 25 -3.82 2.35 -18.44
CA ILE A 25 -3.63 3.45 -17.51
C ILE A 25 -4.99 3.76 -16.89
N MET A 26 -5.17 3.36 -15.64
CA MET A 26 -6.44 3.45 -14.95
C MET A 26 -6.17 3.71 -13.47
N GLY A 27 -6.92 4.63 -12.86
CA GLY A 27 -6.62 5.08 -11.50
C GLY A 27 -5.35 5.92 -11.38
N GLY A 28 -4.88 6.52 -12.48
CA GLY A 28 -3.69 7.37 -12.52
C GLY A 28 -3.65 8.28 -13.75
N ASN A 29 -2.91 9.38 -13.65
CA ASN A 29 -2.73 10.37 -14.72
C ASN A 29 -1.24 10.70 -14.90
N PRO A 30 -0.42 9.75 -15.38
CA PRO A 30 1.04 9.85 -15.35
C PRO A 30 1.61 10.97 -16.22
N ALA A 31 0.93 11.42 -17.29
CA ALA A 31 1.39 12.58 -18.06
C ALA A 31 1.42 13.87 -17.23
N GLU A 32 0.63 13.94 -16.16
CA GLU A 32 0.59 15.10 -15.25
C GLU A 32 1.34 14.84 -13.95
N ASN A 33 1.14 13.65 -13.37
CA ASN A 33 1.64 13.35 -12.03
C ASN A 33 3.05 12.73 -12.04
N HIS A 34 3.48 12.19 -13.18
CA HIS A 34 4.76 11.51 -13.36
C HIS A 34 5.38 11.82 -14.75
N PRO A 35 5.42 13.10 -15.19
CA PRO A 35 5.67 13.45 -16.59
C PRO A 35 6.98 12.88 -17.14
N CYS A 36 8.07 12.93 -16.36
CA CYS A 36 9.36 12.35 -16.77
C CYS A 36 9.30 10.82 -16.90
N GLY A 37 8.54 10.14 -16.05
CA GLY A 37 8.30 8.70 -16.14
C GLY A 37 7.39 8.34 -17.32
N PHE A 38 6.48 9.24 -17.70
CA PHE A 38 5.54 9.05 -18.81
C PHE A 38 6.20 9.04 -20.18
N LYS A 39 7.48 9.45 -20.27
CA LYS A 39 8.33 9.21 -21.45
C LYS A 39 8.25 7.74 -21.90
N TRP A 40 8.38 6.78 -20.99
CA TRP A 40 8.52 5.36 -21.34
C TRP A 40 7.25 4.69 -21.90
N PRO A 41 6.03 5.03 -21.42
CA PRO A 41 4.79 4.76 -22.14
C PRO A 41 4.81 5.24 -23.61
N VAL A 42 5.30 6.46 -23.86
CA VAL A 42 5.39 7.02 -25.23
C VAL A 42 6.41 6.26 -26.07
N GLU A 43 7.57 5.94 -25.51
CA GLU A 43 8.62 5.13 -26.17
C GLU A 43 8.08 3.75 -26.59
N ALA A 44 7.29 3.09 -25.74
CA ALA A 44 6.65 1.83 -26.10
C ALA A 44 5.69 1.98 -27.29
N LYS A 45 4.92 3.08 -27.35
CA LYS A 45 4.06 3.36 -28.50
C LYS A 45 4.87 3.56 -29.79
N LEU A 46 5.91 4.39 -29.73
CA LEU A 46 6.70 4.76 -30.91
C LEU A 46 7.53 3.59 -31.44
N HIS A 47 8.15 2.80 -30.57
CA HIS A 47 9.15 1.81 -30.96
C HIS A 47 8.66 0.36 -30.90
N ARG A 48 7.56 0.08 -30.19
CA ARG A 48 6.96 -1.26 -30.12
C ARG A 48 5.53 -1.33 -30.63
N ASN A 49 4.97 -0.22 -31.12
CA ASN A 49 3.56 -0.12 -31.49
C ASN A 49 2.62 -0.56 -30.34
N ALA A 50 3.04 -0.32 -29.09
CA ALA A 50 2.24 -0.63 -27.92
C ALA A 50 0.91 0.15 -27.97
N LYS A 51 -0.18 -0.48 -27.52
CA LYS A 51 -1.48 0.20 -27.40
C LYS A 51 -1.72 0.68 -25.99
N MET A 52 -2.35 1.84 -25.87
CA MET A 52 -2.63 2.54 -24.61
C MET A 52 -4.13 2.76 -24.45
N ILE A 53 -4.70 2.16 -23.42
CA ILE A 53 -6.07 2.41 -22.97
C ILE A 53 -5.99 3.31 -21.73
N VAL A 54 -6.73 4.43 -21.75
CA VAL A 54 -6.90 5.31 -20.59
C VAL A 54 -8.34 5.22 -20.11
N VAL A 55 -8.51 4.88 -18.84
CA VAL A 55 -9.82 4.81 -18.17
C VAL A 55 -9.78 5.78 -16.99
N ASP A 56 -10.50 6.90 -17.12
CA ASP A 56 -10.48 7.99 -16.14
C ASP A 56 -11.83 8.72 -16.18
N PRO A 57 -12.34 9.26 -15.05
CA PRO A 57 -13.53 10.11 -15.05
C PRO A 57 -13.44 11.35 -15.95
N ARG A 58 -12.24 11.69 -16.43
CA ARG A 58 -11.96 12.91 -17.18
C ARG A 58 -11.06 12.60 -18.37
N PHE A 59 -11.27 13.33 -19.46
CA PHE A 59 -10.29 13.36 -20.55
C PHE A 59 -9.08 14.20 -20.12
N THR A 60 -8.04 13.53 -19.63
CA THR A 60 -6.82 14.14 -19.07
C THR A 60 -5.72 14.38 -20.13
N ARG A 61 -4.60 15.00 -19.74
CA ARG A 61 -3.42 15.08 -20.62
C ARG A 61 -2.88 13.70 -20.99
N THR A 62 -2.99 12.71 -20.11
CA THR A 62 -2.66 11.31 -20.44
C THR A 62 -3.61 10.76 -21.53
N ALA A 63 -4.91 11.05 -21.43
CA ALA A 63 -5.90 10.58 -22.41
C ALA A 63 -5.64 11.09 -23.83
N THR A 64 -4.95 12.23 -24.00
CA THR A 64 -4.55 12.74 -25.33
C THR A 64 -3.61 11.80 -26.08
N GLN A 65 -2.88 10.93 -25.37
CA GLN A 65 -1.94 9.97 -25.94
C GLN A 65 -2.55 8.56 -26.07
N ALA A 66 -3.79 8.37 -25.65
CA ALA A 66 -4.45 7.07 -25.64
C ALA A 66 -4.89 6.65 -27.05
N ASP A 67 -4.82 5.35 -27.34
CA ASP A 67 -5.50 4.77 -28.50
C ASP A 67 -7.00 4.56 -28.23
N LEU A 68 -7.36 4.42 -26.95
CA LEU A 68 -8.75 4.33 -26.49
C LEU A 68 -8.91 5.03 -25.15
N PHE A 69 -9.81 6.00 -25.08
CA PHE A 69 -10.23 6.63 -23.84
C PHE A 69 -11.65 6.16 -23.46
N LEU A 70 -11.85 5.83 -22.19
CA LEU A 70 -13.15 5.50 -21.61
C LEU A 70 -13.41 6.39 -20.40
N GLN A 71 -14.52 7.11 -20.41
CA GLN A 71 -14.95 7.85 -19.23
C GLN A 71 -15.63 6.89 -18.24
N ILE A 72 -15.13 6.81 -17.01
CA ILE A 72 -15.66 5.96 -15.95
C ILE A 72 -16.28 6.80 -14.82
N ARG A 73 -17.36 6.34 -14.20
CA ARG A 73 -17.84 6.92 -12.94
C ARG A 73 -16.84 6.64 -11.82
N ALA A 74 -16.45 7.66 -11.06
CA ALA A 74 -15.52 7.49 -9.96
C ALA A 74 -16.03 6.47 -8.92
N GLY A 75 -15.16 5.54 -8.51
CA GLY A 75 -15.50 4.49 -7.53
C GLY A 75 -16.10 3.22 -8.12
N THR A 76 -16.02 3.01 -9.43
CA THR A 76 -16.61 1.84 -10.12
C THR A 76 -15.58 0.92 -10.79
N ASP A 77 -14.31 1.11 -10.44
CA ASP A 77 -13.17 0.44 -11.05
C ASP A 77 -13.21 -1.09 -10.92
N ILE A 78 -13.73 -1.62 -9.80
CA ILE A 78 -13.88 -3.07 -9.60
C ILE A 78 -14.82 -3.67 -10.65
N ALA A 79 -15.90 -2.98 -11.00
CA ALA A 79 -16.84 -3.47 -12.00
C ALA A 79 -16.19 -3.57 -13.39
N PHE A 80 -15.46 -2.53 -13.80
CA PHE A 80 -14.72 -2.55 -15.08
C PHE A 80 -13.66 -3.65 -15.10
N LEU A 81 -12.80 -3.74 -14.08
CA LEU A 81 -11.72 -4.73 -14.02
C LEU A 81 -12.27 -6.16 -13.87
N GLY A 82 -13.36 -6.34 -13.11
CA GLY A 82 -14.08 -7.60 -12.98
C GLY A 82 -14.69 -8.05 -14.31
N GLY A 83 -15.22 -7.11 -15.09
CA GLY A 83 -15.63 -7.35 -16.46
C GLY A 83 -14.48 -7.81 -17.36
N LEU A 84 -13.28 -7.21 -17.23
CA LEU A 84 -12.09 -7.65 -17.98
C LEU A 84 -11.70 -9.09 -17.63
N ILE A 85 -11.77 -9.46 -16.35
CA ILE A 85 -11.52 -10.83 -15.87
C ILE A 85 -12.55 -11.79 -16.49
N ASN A 86 -13.84 -11.45 -16.41
CA ASN A 86 -14.91 -12.24 -17.01
C ASN A 86 -14.69 -12.43 -18.52
N TYR A 87 -14.43 -11.33 -19.25
CA TYR A 87 -14.16 -11.38 -20.69
C TYR A 87 -12.95 -12.26 -21.02
N ALA A 88 -11.84 -12.14 -20.28
CA ALA A 88 -10.65 -12.95 -20.51
C ALA A 88 -10.93 -14.45 -20.33
N ILE A 89 -11.69 -14.82 -19.29
CA ILE A 89 -12.07 -16.23 -19.03
C ILE A 89 -13.00 -16.76 -20.12
N GLN A 90 -14.08 -16.03 -20.45
CA GLN A 90 -15.08 -16.46 -21.44
C GLN A 90 -14.50 -16.61 -22.85
N ASN A 91 -13.48 -15.82 -23.19
CA ASN A 91 -12.86 -15.83 -24.51
C ASN A 91 -11.54 -16.62 -24.57
N ASN A 92 -11.23 -17.42 -23.53
CA ASN A 92 -10.01 -18.20 -23.42
C ASN A 92 -8.72 -17.37 -23.66
N ARG A 93 -8.67 -16.17 -23.08
CA ARG A 93 -7.52 -15.22 -23.16
C ARG A 93 -6.75 -15.22 -21.86
N ILE A 94 -6.43 -16.41 -21.36
CA ILE A 94 -5.72 -16.62 -20.10
C ILE A 94 -4.37 -17.30 -20.39
N ALA A 95 -3.38 -17.01 -19.56
CA ALA A 95 -2.08 -17.67 -19.58
C ALA A 95 -2.16 -18.99 -18.79
N LYS A 96 -2.71 -20.05 -19.39
CA LYS A 96 -3.07 -21.29 -18.68
C LYS A 96 -1.90 -21.92 -17.90
N ASP A 97 -0.73 -22.08 -18.52
CA ASP A 97 0.42 -22.71 -17.85
C ASP A 97 0.98 -21.84 -16.73
N TYR A 98 1.02 -20.51 -16.93
CA TYR A 98 1.37 -19.56 -15.87
C TYR A 98 0.37 -19.66 -14.72
N LEU A 99 -0.93 -19.68 -15.04
CA LEU A 99 -2.03 -19.70 -14.07
C LEU A 99 -1.93 -20.94 -13.17
N ILE A 100 -1.74 -22.13 -13.75
CA ILE A 100 -1.66 -23.39 -13.01
C ILE A 100 -0.41 -23.44 -12.12
N ASN A 101 0.74 -23.01 -12.63
CA ASN A 101 2.02 -23.22 -11.95
C ASN A 101 2.42 -22.08 -11.00
N TYR A 102 2.01 -20.85 -11.28
CA TYR A 102 2.50 -19.66 -10.57
C TYR A 102 1.41 -18.93 -9.79
N THR A 103 0.20 -19.46 -9.77
CA THR A 103 -0.89 -18.92 -8.96
C THR A 103 -1.54 -20.02 -8.13
N ASN A 104 -2.36 -19.64 -7.16
CA ASN A 104 -3.16 -20.60 -6.40
C ASN A 104 -4.46 -21.03 -7.11
N ALA A 105 -4.58 -20.86 -8.43
CA ALA A 105 -5.79 -21.22 -9.20
C ALA A 105 -6.23 -22.68 -9.00
N ALA A 106 -5.27 -23.60 -8.89
CA ALA A 106 -5.52 -25.02 -8.68
C ALA A 106 -5.84 -25.39 -7.22
N PHE A 107 -5.62 -24.48 -6.25
CA PHE A 107 -5.82 -24.81 -4.84
C PHE A 107 -7.31 -24.92 -4.53
N ILE A 108 -7.62 -25.79 -3.58
CA ILE A 108 -8.99 -26.02 -3.12
C ILE A 108 -9.27 -25.13 -1.91
N VAL A 109 -10.34 -24.34 -1.99
CA VAL A 109 -10.82 -23.52 -0.88
C VAL A 109 -11.60 -24.41 0.10
N LYS A 110 -11.40 -24.14 1.40
CA LYS A 110 -12.01 -24.85 2.51
C LYS A 110 -13.53 -24.89 2.40
N ASP A 111 -14.12 -26.00 2.82
CA ASP A 111 -15.57 -26.16 2.83
C ASP A 111 -16.27 -25.07 3.68
N GLY A 112 -17.48 -24.70 3.26
CA GLY A 112 -18.28 -23.65 3.91
C GLY A 112 -17.96 -22.21 3.46
N PHE A 113 -16.92 -21.97 2.66
CA PHE A 113 -16.72 -20.68 2.02
C PHE A 113 -17.87 -20.36 1.05
N LYS A 114 -18.41 -19.14 1.11
CA LYS A 114 -19.45 -18.66 0.19
C LYS A 114 -19.08 -17.32 -0.43
N LEU A 115 -19.35 -17.20 -1.73
CA LEU A 115 -19.25 -15.97 -2.51
C LEU A 115 -20.35 -14.97 -2.11
N PRO A 116 -20.17 -13.66 -2.38
CA PRO A 116 -21.04 -12.60 -1.89
C PRO A 116 -22.25 -12.39 -2.82
N GLU A 117 -23.14 -13.38 -2.92
CA GLU A 117 -24.33 -13.30 -3.78
C GLU A 117 -25.26 -12.14 -3.40
N ASP A 118 -25.36 -11.83 -2.10
CA ASP A 118 -26.11 -10.71 -1.53
C ASP A 118 -25.21 -9.52 -1.13
N GLY A 119 -23.94 -9.54 -1.57
CA GLY A 119 -22.92 -8.56 -1.20
C GLY A 119 -22.20 -8.88 0.11
N LEU A 120 -22.36 -10.09 0.67
CA LEU A 120 -21.67 -10.50 1.91
C LEU A 120 -21.03 -11.89 1.74
N PHE A 121 -19.73 -12.01 2.04
CA PHE A 121 -19.06 -13.31 2.06
C PHE A 121 -19.52 -14.17 3.26
N SER A 122 -19.19 -15.47 3.26
CA SER A 122 -19.40 -16.31 4.44
C SER A 122 -18.73 -15.72 5.68
N GLY A 123 -19.45 -15.73 6.81
CA GLY A 123 -18.94 -15.32 8.12
C GLY A 123 -19.21 -13.86 8.51
N PHE A 124 -20.03 -13.10 7.77
CA PHE A 124 -20.35 -11.71 8.15
C PHE A 124 -21.16 -11.64 9.44
N ASP A 125 -20.72 -10.79 10.37
CA ASP A 125 -21.46 -10.40 11.57
C ASP A 125 -21.91 -8.94 11.42
N ALA A 126 -23.22 -8.72 11.28
CA ALA A 126 -23.82 -7.41 11.10
C ALA A 126 -23.73 -6.52 12.37
N GLY A 127 -23.70 -7.11 13.57
CA GLY A 127 -23.58 -6.37 14.82
C GLY A 127 -22.16 -5.87 15.06
N ALA A 128 -21.16 -6.72 14.77
CA ALA A 128 -19.76 -6.35 14.89
C ALA A 128 -19.22 -5.58 13.67
N THR A 129 -19.90 -5.62 12.52
CA THR A 129 -19.41 -5.12 11.22
C THR A 129 -18.04 -5.71 10.85
N THR A 130 -17.89 -7.02 11.05
CA THR A 130 -16.67 -7.78 10.75
C THR A 130 -17.01 -9.14 10.15
N TYR A 131 -15.99 -9.87 9.69
CA TYR A 131 -16.13 -11.23 9.22
C TYR A 131 -15.41 -12.21 10.14
N ASP A 132 -16.03 -13.34 10.47
CA ASP A 132 -15.32 -14.57 10.79
C ASP A 132 -14.74 -15.15 9.50
N LYS A 133 -13.41 -15.17 9.43
CA LYS A 133 -12.65 -15.55 8.23
C LYS A 133 -12.18 -17.01 8.28
N SER A 134 -12.71 -17.81 9.21
CA SER A 134 -12.34 -19.22 9.43
C SER A 134 -12.53 -20.12 8.20
N THR A 135 -13.48 -19.77 7.32
CA THR A 135 -13.74 -20.44 6.03
C THR A 135 -12.92 -19.86 4.88
N TRP A 136 -12.28 -18.70 5.05
CA TRP A 136 -11.48 -18.06 4.02
C TRP A 136 -10.07 -18.66 3.98
N ASN A 137 -9.95 -19.97 3.81
CA ASN A 137 -8.68 -20.68 3.88
C ASN A 137 -8.64 -21.79 2.83
N TYR A 138 -7.48 -22.44 2.67
CA TYR A 138 -7.37 -23.62 1.83
C TYR A 138 -7.83 -24.87 2.58
N GLU A 139 -8.28 -25.85 1.81
CA GLU A 139 -8.50 -27.22 2.29
C GLU A 139 -7.14 -27.89 2.53
N GLU A 140 -6.98 -28.51 3.70
CA GLU A 140 -5.79 -29.32 3.98
C GLU A 140 -5.89 -30.64 3.23
N GLY A 141 -4.82 -31.04 2.55
CA GLY A 141 -4.79 -32.33 1.88
C GLY A 141 -3.82 -32.41 0.71
N TRP A 142 -4.13 -33.32 -0.20
CA TRP A 142 -3.26 -33.76 -1.29
C TRP A 142 -3.93 -33.51 -2.66
N LYS A 143 -3.29 -33.98 -3.73
CA LYS A 143 -3.83 -33.92 -5.09
C LYS A 143 -5.20 -34.58 -5.15
N ILE A 144 -6.17 -33.90 -5.73
CA ILE A 144 -7.49 -34.46 -6.02
C ILE A 144 -7.47 -35.00 -7.45
N GLU A 145 -7.59 -36.32 -7.61
CA GLU A 145 -7.82 -36.91 -8.92
C GLU A 145 -9.21 -36.51 -9.41
N SER A 146 -9.30 -36.01 -10.63
CA SER A 146 -10.58 -35.65 -11.24
C SER A 146 -11.38 -36.91 -11.50
N ALA A 147 -12.25 -37.27 -10.57
CA ALA A 147 -13.30 -38.26 -10.79
C ALA A 147 -14.65 -37.58 -10.59
N ASN A 148 -15.49 -37.68 -11.62
CA ASN A 148 -16.94 -37.68 -11.47
C ASN A 148 -17.33 -38.65 -10.35
N GLN A 149 -17.43 -38.20 -9.11
CA GLN A 149 -18.09 -38.94 -8.05
C GLN A 149 -18.92 -37.97 -7.22
N GLY A 150 -20.24 -38.17 -7.33
CA GLY A 150 -21.23 -37.48 -6.54
C GLY A 150 -20.96 -37.63 -5.05
N VAL A 151 -21.39 -36.59 -4.33
CA VAL A 151 -21.60 -36.51 -2.90
C VAL A 151 -21.68 -37.89 -2.23
N ARG A 152 -20.61 -38.27 -1.53
CA ARG A 152 -20.69 -39.30 -0.47
C ARG A 152 -20.74 -38.59 0.87
N SER A 153 -21.90 -38.66 1.50
CA SER A 153 -22.12 -38.29 2.90
C SER A 153 -21.19 -39.11 3.81
N PRO A 154 -20.62 -38.51 4.88
CA PRO A 154 -19.85 -39.28 5.84
C PRO A 154 -20.79 -40.13 6.70
N THR A 155 -20.75 -41.45 6.51
CA THR A 155 -21.28 -42.42 7.47
C THR A 155 -20.42 -42.41 8.73
N VAL A 156 -21.06 -42.16 9.86
CA VAL A 156 -20.50 -42.28 11.21
C VAL A 156 -20.11 -43.73 11.47
N SER A 157 -18.86 -43.97 11.87
CA SER A 157 -18.44 -45.24 12.48
C SER A 157 -18.01 -44.97 13.91
N GLU A 158 -18.78 -45.50 14.86
CA GLU A 158 -18.49 -45.57 16.28
C GLU A 158 -17.23 -46.43 16.55
N GLY A 159 -16.46 -46.07 17.57
CA GLY A 159 -15.29 -46.87 17.98
C GLY A 159 -14.50 -46.31 19.17
N ASN A 160 -15.02 -46.55 20.37
CA ASN A 160 -14.35 -46.78 21.66
C ASN A 160 -13.27 -45.82 22.20
N SER A 161 -13.65 -45.12 23.28
CA SER A 161 -12.75 -44.59 24.31
C SER A 161 -12.63 -45.57 25.50
N PRO A 162 -11.45 -45.76 26.12
CA PRO A 162 -11.35 -46.31 27.47
C PRO A 162 -11.31 -45.18 28.51
N LYS A 163 -12.24 -45.25 29.49
CA LYS A 163 -12.22 -44.45 30.72
C LYS A 163 -11.34 -45.13 31.78
N GLY A 164 -10.47 -44.33 32.40
CA GLY A 164 -10.45 -44.14 33.86
C GLY A 164 -9.44 -44.94 34.69
N SER A 165 -8.62 -44.21 35.45
CA SER A 165 -8.37 -44.55 36.87
C SER A 165 -7.99 -43.30 37.68
N VAL A 166 -8.50 -43.28 38.90
CA VAL A 166 -8.63 -42.20 39.89
C VAL A 166 -7.38 -42.08 40.76
N GLY A 167 -7.07 -40.87 41.28
CA GLY A 167 -6.01 -40.69 42.30
C GLY A 167 -5.96 -39.33 43.01
N LYS A 168 -6.84 -39.16 44.01
CA LYS A 168 -6.78 -38.38 45.28
C LYS A 168 -5.91 -37.12 45.48
N ASN A 169 -6.59 -36.14 46.08
CA ASN A 169 -6.12 -34.94 46.80
C ASN A 169 -5.09 -35.19 47.93
N SER A 170 -4.26 -34.18 48.19
CA SER A 170 -3.87 -33.79 49.55
C SER A 170 -3.59 -32.28 49.64
N GLU A 171 -4.31 -31.62 50.55
CA GLU A 171 -4.15 -30.23 50.98
C GLU A 171 -2.94 -30.04 51.91
N LYS A 172 -2.44 -28.79 51.95
CA LYS A 172 -1.89 -27.99 53.08
C LYS A 172 -1.32 -26.71 52.44
N GLY A 173 -1.70 -25.47 52.74
CA GLY A 173 -2.17 -24.87 53.99
C GLY A 173 -1.07 -23.93 54.50
N GLY A 174 -1.25 -22.60 54.45
CA GLY A 174 -0.31 -21.63 55.02
C GLY A 174 -0.46 -20.20 54.48
N ASP A 175 -1.28 -19.42 55.17
CA ASP A 175 -1.66 -18.02 54.95
C ASP A 175 -0.59 -17.02 55.45
N ALA A 176 -0.53 -15.81 54.84
CA ALA A 176 -0.38 -14.51 55.54
C ALA A 176 -0.13 -13.32 54.58
N GLY A 177 -1.13 -12.43 54.52
CA GLY A 177 -1.20 -10.99 54.20
C GLY A 177 -0.02 -10.26 53.51
N GLY A 178 -0.22 -9.37 52.54
CA GLY A 178 -1.41 -8.58 52.23
C GLY A 178 -1.00 -7.10 52.13
N HIS A 179 -1.07 -6.50 50.94
CA HIS A 179 -1.41 -5.08 50.77
C HIS A 179 -2.03 -4.87 49.39
N GLN A 180 -3.34 -4.69 49.40
CA GLN A 180 -4.13 -4.17 48.29
C GLN A 180 -3.96 -2.66 48.19
N ALA A 181 -3.87 -2.14 46.96
CA ALA A 181 -4.25 -0.77 46.65
C ALA A 181 -5.09 -0.77 45.35
N ALA A 182 -6.40 -0.60 45.59
CA ALA A 182 -7.50 -0.09 44.76
C ALA A 182 -7.41 -0.11 43.23
N GLY A 183 -8.38 -0.79 42.62
CA GLY A 183 -8.67 -0.78 41.19
C GLY A 183 -9.54 0.39 40.72
N GLY A 184 -9.49 0.63 39.40
CA GLY A 184 -10.49 1.34 38.60
C GLY A 184 -11.20 0.36 37.65
N PRO A 185 -12.43 0.64 37.19
CA PRO A 185 -13.31 -0.38 36.63
C PRO A 185 -13.06 -0.66 35.14
N GLY A 186 -13.10 -1.94 34.76
CA GLY A 186 -13.66 -2.37 33.48
C GLY A 186 -12.71 -2.81 32.37
N ALA A 187 -11.85 -3.80 32.61
CA ALA A 187 -11.39 -4.69 31.54
C ALA A 187 -12.13 -6.03 31.69
N SER A 188 -13.18 -6.23 30.91
CA SER A 188 -13.82 -7.55 30.79
C SER A 188 -12.79 -8.52 30.23
N ALA A 189 -12.37 -9.48 31.04
CA ALA A 189 -11.61 -10.64 30.60
C ALA A 189 -12.44 -11.40 29.55
N GLN A 190 -12.10 -11.27 28.28
CA GLN A 190 -12.65 -12.13 27.24
C GLN A 190 -12.07 -13.53 27.42
N GLY A 191 -12.95 -14.52 27.50
CA GLY A 191 -12.63 -15.94 27.57
C GLY A 191 -11.66 -16.37 26.46
N GLY A 192 -10.90 -17.44 26.75
CA GLY A 192 -9.79 -17.92 25.93
C GLY A 192 -10.05 -17.81 24.43
N GLN A 193 -9.33 -16.89 23.77
CA GLN A 193 -9.37 -16.76 22.33
C GLN A 193 -8.94 -18.08 21.70
N LYS A 194 -9.80 -18.64 20.83
CA LYS A 194 -9.38 -19.73 19.93
C LYS A 194 -8.12 -19.26 19.19
N PRO A 195 -7.09 -20.12 19.05
CA PRO A 195 -5.89 -19.74 18.33
C PRO A 195 -6.28 -19.28 16.90
N PRO A 196 -5.66 -18.20 16.40
CA PRO A 196 -6.00 -17.67 15.09
C PRO A 196 -5.80 -18.74 14.02
N PRO A 197 -6.68 -18.81 13.00
CA PRO A 197 -6.56 -19.79 11.93
C PRO A 197 -5.22 -19.61 11.19
N MET A 198 -4.51 -20.71 10.99
CA MET A 198 -3.25 -20.78 10.23
C MET A 198 -3.49 -21.37 8.84
N LEU A 199 -2.56 -21.12 7.91
CA LEU A 199 -2.57 -21.82 6.63
C LEU A 199 -2.25 -23.30 6.86
N PRO A 200 -2.89 -24.23 6.13
CA PRO A 200 -2.57 -25.65 6.26
C PRO A 200 -1.16 -25.92 5.72
N PRO A 201 -0.38 -26.84 6.33
CA PRO A 201 0.97 -27.16 5.86
C PRO A 201 0.94 -27.79 4.46
N ASN A 202 -0.03 -28.67 4.21
CA ASN A 202 -0.28 -29.30 2.92
C ASN A 202 -1.59 -28.76 2.31
N VAL A 203 -1.52 -28.22 1.10
CA VAL A 203 -2.68 -27.64 0.42
C VAL A 203 -3.22 -28.61 -0.61
N ALA A 204 -4.52 -28.94 -0.52
CA ALA A 204 -5.20 -29.74 -1.53
C ALA A 204 -5.32 -28.95 -2.86
N TYR A 205 -5.18 -29.65 -3.99
CA TYR A 205 -5.16 -29.01 -5.30
C TYR A 205 -5.68 -29.91 -6.43
N ASP A 206 -6.19 -29.28 -7.50
CA ASP A 206 -6.66 -29.92 -8.74
C ASP A 206 -6.10 -29.19 -9.97
N LEU A 207 -5.15 -29.81 -10.66
CA LEU A 207 -4.51 -29.24 -11.85
C LEU A 207 -5.42 -29.20 -13.09
N SER A 208 -6.54 -29.94 -13.09
CA SER A 208 -7.53 -29.86 -14.17
C SER A 208 -8.38 -28.58 -14.08
N LEU A 209 -8.33 -27.89 -12.93
CA LEU A 209 -9.12 -26.72 -12.58
C LEU A 209 -10.64 -26.99 -12.64
N GLN A 210 -11.10 -28.23 -12.52
CA GLN A 210 -12.52 -28.59 -12.64
C GLN A 210 -13.21 -28.70 -11.28
N HIS A 211 -12.46 -28.95 -10.20
CA HIS A 211 -13.04 -29.05 -8.87
C HIS A 211 -13.83 -27.77 -8.53
N PRO A 212 -15.09 -27.87 -8.07
CA PRO A 212 -15.98 -26.71 -7.90
C PRO A 212 -15.48 -25.71 -6.87
N ARG A 213 -14.75 -26.17 -5.85
CA ARG A 213 -14.08 -25.31 -4.85
C ARG A 213 -12.64 -24.93 -5.22
N SER A 214 -12.17 -25.26 -6.43
CA SER A 214 -10.89 -24.72 -6.88
C SER A 214 -10.99 -23.19 -6.96
N VAL A 215 -9.90 -22.51 -6.64
CA VAL A 215 -9.84 -21.04 -6.72
C VAL A 215 -10.24 -20.54 -8.11
N PHE A 216 -9.88 -21.28 -9.18
CA PHE A 216 -10.27 -20.93 -10.54
C PHE A 216 -11.79 -20.99 -10.78
N GLN A 217 -12.48 -22.03 -10.31
CA GLN A 217 -13.94 -22.13 -10.48
C GLN A 217 -14.67 -21.06 -9.66
N LEU A 218 -14.20 -20.79 -8.43
CA LEU A 218 -14.75 -19.72 -7.60
C LEU A 218 -14.48 -18.33 -8.21
N LEU A 219 -13.30 -18.10 -8.82
CA LEU A 219 -13.00 -16.88 -9.57
C LEU A 219 -14.00 -16.71 -10.72
N LYS A 220 -14.22 -17.77 -11.50
CA LYS A 220 -15.14 -17.77 -12.63
C LYS A 220 -16.58 -17.45 -12.18
N GLN A 221 -17.03 -18.05 -11.08
CA GLN A 221 -18.36 -17.79 -10.52
C GLN A 221 -18.46 -16.36 -9.96
N GLN A 222 -17.46 -15.89 -9.24
CA GLN A 222 -17.42 -14.54 -8.68
C GLN A 222 -17.60 -13.48 -9.76
N TYR A 223 -16.85 -13.60 -10.86
CA TYR A 223 -16.81 -12.57 -11.90
C TYR A 223 -17.84 -12.76 -13.03
N SER A 224 -18.59 -13.86 -13.07
CA SER A 224 -19.63 -14.07 -14.09
C SER A 224 -20.74 -13.01 -14.07
N ARG A 225 -21.00 -12.42 -12.88
CA ARG A 225 -21.98 -11.36 -12.64
C ARG A 225 -21.59 -10.02 -13.30
N TYR A 226 -20.32 -9.81 -13.61
CA TYR A 226 -19.82 -8.62 -14.29
C TYR A 226 -19.90 -8.78 -15.80
N THR A 227 -21.13 -8.89 -16.32
CA THR A 227 -21.39 -8.88 -17.77
C THR A 227 -21.16 -7.49 -18.37
N PRO A 228 -20.95 -7.35 -19.69
CA PRO A 228 -20.86 -6.04 -20.33
C PRO A 228 -22.02 -5.09 -19.99
N GLU A 229 -23.24 -5.62 -19.85
CA GLU A 229 -24.45 -4.86 -19.49
C GLU A 229 -24.40 -4.40 -18.02
N MET A 230 -23.94 -5.26 -17.10
CA MET A 230 -23.75 -4.88 -15.71
C MET A 230 -22.63 -3.84 -15.55
N VAL A 231 -21.54 -3.99 -16.30
CA VAL A 231 -20.46 -2.99 -16.34
C VAL A 231 -20.99 -1.66 -16.81
N GLU A 232 -21.78 -1.60 -17.89
CA GLU A 232 -22.41 -0.37 -18.37
C GLU A 232 -23.30 0.27 -17.31
N ARG A 233 -24.18 -0.51 -16.66
CA ARG A 233 -25.09 0.00 -15.62
C ARG A 233 -24.34 0.63 -14.44
N ILE A 234 -23.25 0.00 -13.97
CA ILE A 234 -22.48 0.47 -12.81
C ILE A 234 -21.57 1.65 -13.18
N THR A 235 -20.79 1.48 -14.26
CA THR A 235 -19.67 2.38 -14.61
C THR A 235 -20.09 3.54 -15.49
N GLY A 236 -21.19 3.39 -16.24
CA GLY A 236 -21.63 4.28 -17.32
C GLY A 236 -20.77 4.24 -18.58
N ILE A 237 -19.82 3.30 -18.68
CA ILE A 237 -19.10 3.05 -19.94
C ILE A 237 -20.03 2.29 -20.88
N PRO A 238 -20.31 2.80 -22.10
CA PRO A 238 -21.16 2.09 -23.05
C PRO A 238 -20.67 0.66 -23.31
N ARG A 239 -21.61 -0.28 -23.39
CA ARG A 239 -21.34 -1.72 -23.52
C ARG A 239 -20.36 -2.04 -24.66
N ASP A 240 -20.57 -1.43 -25.83
CA ASP A 240 -19.74 -1.62 -27.03
C ASP A 240 -18.32 -1.11 -26.82
N GLN A 241 -18.15 0.03 -26.16
CA GLN A 241 -16.84 0.58 -25.81
C GLN A 241 -16.12 -0.27 -24.77
N PHE A 242 -16.84 -0.81 -23.78
CA PHE A 242 -16.28 -1.76 -22.82
C PHE A 242 -15.79 -3.03 -23.53
N ILE A 243 -16.62 -3.64 -24.40
CA ILE A 243 -16.22 -4.84 -25.16
C ILE A 243 -14.98 -4.55 -26.01
N LYS A 244 -14.91 -3.38 -26.67
CA LYS A 244 -13.72 -2.97 -27.43
C LYS A 244 -12.48 -2.86 -26.55
N ALA A 245 -12.60 -2.29 -25.35
CA ALA A 245 -11.49 -2.20 -24.41
C ALA A 245 -11.07 -3.58 -23.87
N ALA A 246 -12.03 -4.43 -23.56
CA ALA A 246 -11.80 -5.79 -23.08
C ALA A 246 -11.10 -6.64 -24.15
N ASP A 247 -11.56 -6.55 -25.39
CA ASP A 247 -10.93 -7.18 -26.54
C ASP A 247 -9.48 -6.70 -26.72
N LEU A 248 -9.29 -5.38 -26.73
CA LEU A 248 -7.99 -4.76 -26.95
C LEU A 248 -7.00 -5.13 -25.85
N PHE A 249 -7.34 -4.93 -24.57
CA PHE A 249 -6.42 -5.19 -23.46
C PHE A 249 -6.01 -6.66 -23.36
N THR A 250 -6.98 -7.58 -23.54
CA THR A 250 -6.72 -9.02 -23.44
C THR A 250 -6.10 -9.61 -24.71
N SER A 251 -5.94 -8.82 -25.78
CA SER A 251 -5.35 -9.26 -27.06
C SER A 251 -3.92 -9.79 -26.93
N VAL A 252 -3.19 -9.42 -25.87
CA VAL A 252 -1.87 -9.98 -25.54
C VAL A 252 -1.89 -11.48 -25.25
N ARG A 253 -3.07 -12.06 -25.00
CA ARG A 253 -3.28 -13.50 -24.79
C ARG A 253 -4.17 -14.16 -25.85
N LYS A 254 -4.37 -13.50 -27.00
CA LYS A 254 -5.08 -14.12 -28.13
C LYS A 254 -4.34 -15.40 -28.54
N ASN A 255 -5.09 -16.50 -28.71
CA ASN A 255 -4.55 -17.82 -29.06
C ASN A 255 -3.49 -18.36 -28.07
N GLY A 256 -3.53 -17.93 -26.80
CA GLY A 256 -2.56 -18.37 -25.78
C GLY A 256 -1.16 -17.78 -25.92
N ASP A 257 -1.00 -16.67 -26.67
CA ASP A 257 0.29 -16.00 -26.89
C ASP A 257 0.97 -15.64 -25.56
N MET A 258 2.10 -16.27 -25.28
CA MET A 258 2.94 -15.97 -24.12
C MET A 258 4.11 -15.05 -24.46
N LYS A 259 4.31 -14.65 -25.71
CA LYS A 259 5.38 -13.71 -26.07
C LYS A 259 5.04 -12.30 -25.65
N LYS A 260 3.81 -11.82 -25.84
CA LYS A 260 3.40 -10.44 -25.50
C LYS A 260 3.32 -10.16 -23.99
N ALA A 261 3.50 -8.91 -23.59
CA ALA A 261 3.33 -8.45 -22.21
C ALA A 261 2.45 -7.20 -22.14
N ALA A 262 1.59 -7.15 -21.11
CA ALA A 262 0.82 -5.96 -20.79
C ALA A 262 1.15 -5.44 -19.39
N THR A 263 1.13 -4.12 -19.22
CA THR A 263 1.28 -3.45 -17.92
C THR A 263 -0.01 -2.74 -17.52
N ILE A 264 -0.27 -2.71 -16.21
CA ILE A 264 -1.26 -1.80 -15.60
C ILE A 264 -0.49 -0.68 -14.88
N ILE A 265 -0.84 0.58 -15.15
CA ILE A 265 -0.23 1.77 -14.55
C ILE A 265 -1.30 2.51 -13.75
N TYR A 266 -1.09 2.68 -12.44
CA TYR A 266 -2.05 3.32 -11.55
C TYR A 266 -1.39 4.11 -10.42
N ALA A 267 -2.16 4.96 -9.74
CA ALA A 267 -1.75 5.66 -8.53
C ALA A 267 -2.97 5.93 -7.61
N VAL A 268 -3.20 7.19 -7.24
CA VAL A 268 -4.20 7.57 -6.23
C VAL A 268 -5.65 7.48 -6.68
N GLY A 269 -5.92 7.35 -7.98
CA GLY A 269 -7.28 7.18 -8.49
C GLY A 269 -7.92 5.88 -8.03
N TRP A 270 -7.12 4.86 -7.69
CA TRP A 270 -7.58 3.59 -7.10
C TRP A 270 -7.42 3.53 -5.59
N THR A 271 -6.42 4.18 -5.00
CA THR A 271 -6.10 3.96 -3.57
C THR A 271 -7.01 4.74 -2.62
N GLN A 272 -7.70 5.78 -3.10
CA GLN A 272 -8.43 6.75 -2.26
C GLN A 272 -9.95 6.53 -2.32
N HIS A 273 -10.36 5.30 -2.03
CA HIS A 273 -11.74 4.82 -1.89
C HIS A 273 -11.83 3.90 -0.66
N THR A 274 -13.02 3.72 -0.10
CA THR A 274 -13.28 2.79 1.03
C THR A 274 -13.09 1.30 0.69
N PHE A 275 -12.76 0.99 -0.55
CA PHE A 275 -12.44 -0.34 -1.08
C PHE A 275 -11.23 -0.27 -2.04
N GLY A 276 -10.37 0.75 -1.89
CA GLY A 276 -9.23 0.99 -2.78
C GLY A 276 -8.25 -0.18 -2.81
N THR A 277 -8.09 -0.88 -1.69
CA THR A 277 -7.28 -2.11 -1.63
C THR A 277 -7.81 -3.20 -2.57
N GLN A 278 -9.14 -3.33 -2.69
CA GLN A 278 -9.80 -4.33 -3.53
C GLN A 278 -9.79 -3.96 -5.03
N ILE A 279 -9.77 -2.66 -5.38
CA ILE A 279 -9.54 -2.23 -6.77
C ILE A 279 -8.18 -2.73 -7.26
N ILE A 280 -7.13 -2.45 -6.49
CA ILE A 280 -5.75 -2.87 -6.79
C ILE A 280 -5.66 -4.40 -6.84
N ARG A 281 -6.39 -5.07 -5.95
CA ARG A 281 -6.46 -6.53 -5.92
C ARG A 281 -7.05 -7.10 -7.21
N THR A 282 -8.11 -6.49 -7.74
CA THR A 282 -8.74 -6.90 -8.99
C THR A 282 -7.77 -6.78 -10.18
N ALA A 283 -7.06 -5.65 -10.28
CA ALA A 283 -6.02 -5.46 -11.30
C ALA A 283 -4.85 -6.45 -11.17
N ALA A 284 -4.45 -6.77 -9.94
CA ALA A 284 -3.42 -7.77 -9.67
C ALA A 284 -3.86 -9.18 -10.09
N ILE A 285 -5.13 -9.56 -9.86
CA ILE A 285 -5.70 -10.83 -10.36
C ILE A 285 -5.67 -10.84 -11.89
N LEU A 286 -6.11 -9.76 -12.53
CA LEU A 286 -6.10 -9.64 -13.99
C LEU A 286 -4.68 -9.85 -14.56
N GLN A 287 -3.65 -9.27 -13.95
CA GLN A 287 -2.26 -9.48 -14.38
C GLN A 287 -1.74 -10.90 -14.12
N LEU A 288 -2.25 -11.60 -13.10
CA LEU A 288 -1.91 -13.02 -12.86
C LEU A 288 -2.57 -13.95 -13.88
N ILE A 289 -3.87 -13.77 -14.18
CA ILE A 289 -4.56 -14.61 -15.17
C ILE A 289 -4.03 -14.38 -16.59
N LEU A 290 -3.52 -13.17 -16.85
CA LEU A 290 -2.81 -12.84 -18.08
C LEU A 290 -1.31 -13.17 -18.00
N GLY A 291 -0.76 -13.72 -16.91
CA GLY A 291 0.66 -14.10 -16.84
C GLY A 291 1.65 -12.96 -17.17
N ASN A 292 1.35 -11.75 -16.70
CA ASN A 292 2.14 -10.54 -16.97
C ASN A 292 3.08 -10.17 -15.82
N VAL A 293 2.91 -10.73 -14.62
CA VAL A 293 3.74 -10.40 -13.45
C VAL A 293 5.12 -11.06 -13.58
N GLY A 294 6.18 -10.35 -13.20
CA GLY A 294 7.56 -10.83 -13.32
C GLY A 294 8.21 -10.63 -14.69
N ARG A 295 7.49 -10.06 -15.67
CA ARG A 295 7.94 -9.92 -17.04
C ARG A 295 8.34 -8.48 -17.38
N ALA A 296 9.34 -8.32 -18.25
CA ALA A 296 9.74 -7.03 -18.81
C ALA A 296 8.60 -6.45 -19.65
N GLY A 297 8.24 -5.19 -19.40
CA GLY A 297 7.07 -4.53 -20.00
C GLY A 297 5.73 -5.00 -19.41
N GLY A 298 5.76 -5.84 -18.38
CA GLY A 298 4.59 -6.39 -17.72
C GLY A 298 4.30 -5.73 -16.37
N GLY A 299 3.77 -6.54 -15.44
CA GLY A 299 3.66 -6.19 -14.04
C GLY A 299 2.54 -5.21 -13.69
N VAL A 300 2.54 -4.81 -12.42
CA VAL A 300 1.63 -3.80 -11.89
C VAL A 300 2.48 -2.60 -11.46
N ASN A 301 2.46 -1.57 -12.28
CA ASN A 301 3.22 -0.35 -12.08
C ASN A 301 2.42 0.64 -11.22
N ALA A 302 2.45 0.38 -9.91
CA ALA A 302 1.93 1.27 -8.88
C ALA A 302 2.85 2.49 -8.75
N LEU A 303 2.47 3.63 -9.34
CA LEU A 303 3.29 4.83 -9.36
C LEU A 303 3.20 5.56 -8.02
N ARG A 304 4.34 5.74 -7.37
CA ARG A 304 4.43 6.34 -6.03
C ARG A 304 4.35 7.86 -6.12
N GLY A 305 3.83 8.50 -5.08
CA GLY A 305 3.61 9.95 -4.99
C GLY A 305 4.90 10.72 -4.65
N HIS A 306 5.11 11.02 -3.37
CA HIS A 306 6.30 11.74 -2.92
C HIS A 306 7.59 11.03 -3.32
N SER A 307 8.63 11.83 -3.56
CA SER A 307 9.97 11.39 -4.00
C SER A 307 10.54 10.24 -3.17
N ASN A 308 10.23 10.21 -1.87
CA ASN A 308 10.70 9.19 -0.94
C ASN A 308 9.57 8.46 -0.20
N ILE A 309 8.33 8.44 -0.70
CA ILE A 309 7.23 7.72 0.02
C ILE A 309 7.51 6.21 0.10
N GLN A 310 8.21 5.66 -0.91
CA GLN A 310 8.69 4.29 -0.86
C GLN A 310 9.65 4.10 0.31
N GLY A 311 10.68 4.94 0.43
CA GLY A 311 11.66 4.84 1.52
C GLY A 311 11.07 5.12 2.89
N ALA A 312 10.14 6.08 3.02
CA ALA A 312 9.40 6.31 4.26
C ALA A 312 8.59 5.08 4.68
N THR A 313 7.93 4.41 3.73
CA THR A 313 7.22 3.14 4.00
C THR A 313 8.19 2.03 4.38
N ASP A 314 9.32 1.91 3.66
CA ASP A 314 10.35 0.90 3.92
C ASP A 314 10.97 1.05 5.33
N MET A 315 11.00 2.27 5.87
CA MET A 315 11.48 2.61 7.21
C MET A 315 10.38 2.60 8.29
N GLY A 316 9.19 2.06 8.01
CA GLY A 316 8.12 1.97 9.01
C GLY A 316 7.42 3.30 9.29
N GLY A 317 7.31 4.20 8.31
CA GLY A 317 6.57 5.46 8.40
C GLY A 317 5.04 5.32 8.48
N VAL A 318 4.54 4.20 9.02
CA VAL A 318 3.14 3.88 9.28
C VAL A 318 3.03 3.12 10.60
N PHE A 319 1.86 3.13 11.24
CA PHE A 319 1.74 2.70 12.64
C PHE A 319 1.89 1.19 12.89
N ASP A 320 1.77 0.34 11.87
CA ASP A 320 1.63 -1.12 12.02
C ASP A 320 2.83 -1.94 11.54
N ILE A 321 3.94 -1.29 11.17
CA ILE A 321 5.20 -1.95 10.78
C ILE A 321 6.44 -1.19 11.29
N PHE A 322 7.51 -1.95 11.50
CA PHE A 322 8.88 -1.47 11.67
C PHE A 322 9.65 -1.46 10.33
N PRO A 323 10.87 -0.89 10.29
CA PRO A 323 11.74 -0.96 9.12
C PRO A 323 11.84 -2.37 8.52
N GLY A 324 11.81 -2.45 7.20
CA GLY A 324 11.82 -3.72 6.47
C GLY A 324 10.49 -4.47 6.52
N TYR A 325 9.38 -3.77 6.79
CA TYR A 325 8.03 -4.36 6.89
C TYR A 325 7.90 -5.42 8.00
N LEU A 326 8.77 -5.38 9.00
CA LEU A 326 8.63 -6.21 10.19
C LEU A 326 7.33 -5.83 10.91
N LYS A 327 6.60 -6.82 11.43
CA LYS A 327 5.36 -6.56 12.15
C LYS A 327 5.65 -5.87 13.48
N ILE A 328 4.73 -5.04 13.93
CA ILE A 328 4.79 -4.47 15.26
C ILE A 328 4.24 -5.47 16.31
N PRO A 329 4.80 -5.49 17.53
CA PRO A 329 4.26 -6.24 18.67
C PRO A 329 2.82 -5.90 19.02
N GLN A 330 2.10 -6.89 19.52
CA GLN A 330 0.76 -6.78 20.09
C GLN A 330 0.79 -7.15 21.59
N PRO A 331 -0.20 -6.73 22.40
CA PRO A 331 -0.25 -7.04 23.83
C PRO A 331 -0.09 -8.54 24.16
N ASN A 332 -0.58 -9.43 23.30
CA ASN A 332 -0.47 -10.88 23.47
C ASN A 332 0.92 -11.45 23.14
N ASP A 333 1.82 -10.66 22.54
CA ASP A 333 3.22 -11.04 22.34
C ASP A 333 4.01 -10.74 23.61
N THR A 334 3.87 -11.61 24.61
CA THR A 334 4.47 -11.42 25.94
C THR A 334 6.00 -11.34 25.91
N ASP A 335 6.63 -11.97 24.91
CA ASP A 335 8.08 -12.04 24.69
C ASP A 335 8.40 -12.17 23.19
N LEU A 336 9.68 -12.12 22.83
CA LEU A 336 10.14 -12.23 21.45
C LEU A 336 9.77 -13.59 20.84
N ALA A 337 9.75 -14.67 21.62
CA ALA A 337 9.41 -16.00 21.11
C ALA A 337 7.93 -16.08 20.68
N ALA A 338 7.01 -15.54 21.48
CA ALA A 338 5.59 -15.41 21.16
C ALA A 338 5.38 -14.55 19.90
N PHE A 339 6.07 -13.41 19.84
CA PHE A 339 6.07 -12.54 18.66
C PHE A 339 6.54 -13.27 17.40
N LEU A 340 7.70 -13.92 17.45
CA LEU A 340 8.28 -14.62 16.31
C LEU A 340 7.40 -15.79 15.88
N LYS A 341 6.80 -16.53 16.81
CA LYS A 341 5.84 -17.59 16.50
C LYS A 341 4.62 -17.07 15.74
N ARG A 342 4.09 -15.90 16.11
CA ARG A 342 2.94 -15.29 15.44
C ARG A 342 3.29 -14.70 14.07
N THR A 343 4.48 -14.15 13.93
CA THR A 343 4.86 -13.31 12.78
C THR A 343 5.72 -14.02 11.74
N THR A 344 6.30 -15.17 12.07
CA THR A 344 7.08 -16.00 11.16
C THR A 344 6.18 -17.02 10.48
N PRO A 345 5.83 -16.87 9.20
CA PRO A 345 5.00 -17.83 8.50
C PRO A 345 5.75 -19.13 8.24
N THR A 346 5.01 -20.24 8.27
CA THR A 346 5.46 -21.55 7.78
C THR A 346 5.01 -21.76 6.33
N SER A 347 5.72 -22.60 5.57
CA SER A 347 5.32 -22.91 4.19
C SER A 347 3.93 -23.58 4.17
N SER A 348 3.15 -23.27 3.14
CA SER A 348 1.79 -23.80 2.94
C SER A 348 1.60 -24.10 1.47
N LYS A 349 1.88 -25.33 1.05
CA LYS A 349 2.02 -25.66 -0.36
C LYS A 349 1.51 -27.08 -0.65
N PRO A 350 1.25 -27.42 -1.92
CA PRO A 350 1.22 -28.81 -2.34
C PRO A 350 2.51 -29.54 -1.94
N ASN A 351 2.38 -30.82 -1.67
CA ASN A 351 3.48 -31.67 -1.26
C ASN A 351 4.58 -31.80 -2.33
N GLU A 352 4.17 -31.89 -3.60
CA GLU A 352 5.05 -32.01 -4.77
C GLU A 352 5.77 -30.71 -5.13
N TRP A 353 5.33 -29.56 -4.60
CA TRP A 353 5.91 -28.26 -4.94
C TRP A 353 6.95 -27.87 -3.90
N ASP A 354 7.78 -26.87 -4.17
CA ASP A 354 8.59 -26.22 -3.13
C ASP A 354 8.20 -24.74 -2.94
N SER A 355 8.49 -24.18 -1.77
CA SER A 355 8.20 -22.79 -1.45
C SER A 355 9.34 -22.20 -0.65
N TYR A 356 9.93 -21.13 -1.19
CA TYR A 356 11.07 -20.49 -0.53
C TYR A 356 10.68 -19.83 0.80
N ASN A 357 9.43 -19.33 0.90
CA ASN A 357 8.88 -18.66 2.09
C ASN A 357 9.93 -17.80 2.81
N TYR A 358 10.42 -16.75 2.16
CA TYR A 358 11.60 -16.04 2.65
C TYR A 358 11.38 -15.35 4.00
N TRP A 359 10.12 -15.07 4.35
CA TRP A 359 9.72 -14.58 5.68
C TRP A 359 9.99 -15.58 6.82
N SER A 360 10.32 -16.84 6.53
CA SER A 360 10.88 -17.77 7.53
C SER A 360 12.17 -17.23 8.20
N ASN A 361 12.85 -16.26 7.59
CA ASN A 361 14.02 -15.57 8.14
C ASN A 361 13.66 -14.39 9.08
N THR A 362 12.39 -14.18 9.43
CA THR A 362 11.94 -13.10 10.34
C THR A 362 12.75 -13.02 11.65
N PRO A 363 13.12 -14.14 12.32
CA PRO A 363 13.99 -14.08 13.50
C PRO A 363 15.31 -13.32 13.26
N LYS A 364 15.98 -13.57 12.14
CA LYS A 364 17.25 -12.93 11.78
C LYS A 364 17.09 -11.43 11.59
N PHE A 365 16.00 -11.04 10.91
CA PHE A 365 15.69 -9.65 10.65
C PHE A 365 15.35 -8.90 11.94
N MET A 366 14.51 -9.50 12.80
CA MET A 366 14.07 -8.88 14.04
C MET A 366 15.21 -8.72 15.04
N VAL A 367 16.01 -9.78 15.26
CA VAL A 367 17.15 -9.70 16.17
C VAL A 367 18.19 -8.70 15.67
N SER A 368 18.50 -8.71 14.37
CA SER A 368 19.44 -7.73 13.80
C SER A 368 18.94 -6.28 13.92
N PHE A 369 17.63 -6.07 13.81
CA PHE A 369 17.00 -4.76 14.05
C PHE A 369 17.13 -4.33 15.52
N LEU A 370 16.82 -5.21 16.47
CA LEU A 370 16.99 -4.96 17.90
C LEU A 370 18.46 -4.66 18.27
N LYS A 371 19.41 -5.38 17.66
CA LYS A 371 20.85 -5.10 17.80
C LYS A 371 21.24 -3.74 17.23
N SER A 372 20.59 -3.28 16.16
CA SER A 372 20.80 -1.92 15.63
C SER A 372 20.29 -0.86 16.60
N LEU A 373 19.12 -1.08 17.21
CA LEU A 373 18.53 -0.13 18.16
C LEU A 373 19.30 -0.06 19.48
N TYR A 374 19.64 -1.20 20.09
CA TYR A 374 20.07 -1.24 21.49
C TYR A 374 21.51 -1.76 21.70
N GLY A 375 22.23 -2.06 20.61
CA GLY A 375 23.66 -2.37 20.65
C GLY A 375 23.98 -3.50 21.64
N ASP A 376 24.98 -3.27 22.49
CA ASP A 376 25.49 -4.27 23.45
C ASP A 376 24.49 -4.64 24.55
N SER A 377 23.48 -3.80 24.80
CA SER A 377 22.45 -4.08 25.81
C SER A 377 21.41 -5.10 25.32
N ALA A 378 21.22 -5.24 24.00
CA ALA A 378 20.39 -6.30 23.42
C ALA A 378 21.16 -7.62 23.38
N LYS A 379 20.94 -8.48 24.37
CA LYS A 379 21.53 -9.82 24.48
C LYS A 379 20.45 -10.88 24.58
N LYS A 380 20.80 -12.15 24.40
CA LYS A 380 19.83 -13.25 24.53
C LYS A 380 19.20 -13.29 25.92
N GLU A 381 19.96 -12.97 26.97
CA GLU A 381 19.51 -12.96 28.36
C GLU A 381 18.49 -11.86 28.65
N THR A 382 18.48 -10.77 27.86
CA THR A 382 17.53 -9.66 27.97
C THR A 382 16.41 -9.75 26.93
N ASP A 383 16.28 -10.90 26.26
CA ASP A 383 15.36 -11.08 25.12
C ASP A 383 15.59 -10.02 24.03
N PHE A 384 16.86 -9.66 23.82
CA PHE A 384 17.33 -8.57 22.95
C PHE A 384 16.65 -7.21 23.22
N ASN A 385 16.25 -6.97 24.47
CA ASN A 385 15.48 -5.80 24.89
C ASN A 385 14.14 -5.64 24.15
N TYR A 386 13.54 -6.74 23.69
CA TYR A 386 12.25 -6.74 22.99
C TYR A 386 11.15 -5.98 23.76
N GLN A 387 11.17 -6.04 25.09
CA GLN A 387 10.20 -5.36 25.96
C GLN A 387 10.25 -3.82 25.90
N TYR A 388 11.30 -3.23 25.32
CA TYR A 388 11.38 -1.79 25.09
C TYR A 388 10.51 -1.32 23.92
N LEU A 389 10.12 -2.24 23.03
CA LEU A 389 9.29 -1.91 21.88
C LEU A 389 7.84 -1.63 22.30
N PRO A 390 7.19 -0.59 21.74
CA PRO A 390 5.77 -0.36 21.95
C PRO A 390 4.94 -1.50 21.33
N LYS A 391 3.87 -1.88 22.02
CA LYS A 391 2.90 -2.87 21.57
C LYS A 391 1.60 -2.17 21.17
N ILE A 392 1.06 -2.43 19.97
CA ILE A 392 -0.20 -1.81 19.51
C ILE A 392 -1.41 -2.61 19.95
N ASP A 393 -2.33 -1.97 20.66
CA ASP A 393 -3.60 -2.53 21.13
C ASP A 393 -4.78 -2.16 20.22
N ARG A 394 -4.61 -1.13 19.38
CA ARG A 394 -5.62 -0.61 18.45
C ARG A 394 -4.98 0.00 17.20
N LYS A 395 -5.83 0.52 16.31
CA LYS A 395 -5.40 1.20 15.08
C LYS A 395 -5.01 2.64 15.39
N PHE A 396 -3.81 3.05 14.97
CA PHE A 396 -3.27 4.41 15.12
C PHE A 396 -3.00 5.06 13.77
N SER A 397 -3.86 4.80 12.78
CA SER A 397 -3.76 5.47 11.49
C SER A 397 -3.89 6.99 11.66
N TRP A 398 -3.31 7.76 10.74
CA TRP A 398 -3.35 9.22 10.81
C TRP A 398 -4.78 9.80 10.88
N THR A 399 -5.78 9.15 10.30
CA THR A 399 -7.19 9.55 10.46
C THR A 399 -7.76 9.25 11.84
N GLU A 400 -7.39 8.12 12.45
CA GLU A 400 -7.75 7.80 13.84
C GLU A 400 -7.09 8.82 14.78
N MET A 401 -5.85 9.22 14.51
CA MET A 401 -5.15 10.26 15.28
C MET A 401 -5.90 11.60 15.22
N TRP A 402 -6.40 12.01 14.05
CA TRP A 402 -7.21 13.22 13.92
C TRP A 402 -8.55 13.13 14.66
N ASP A 403 -9.23 11.99 14.58
CA ASP A 403 -10.50 11.76 15.29
C ASP A 403 -10.29 11.78 16.82
N GLU A 404 -9.24 11.12 17.30
CA GLU A 404 -8.89 11.07 18.72
C GLU A 404 -8.38 12.43 19.25
N MET A 405 -7.70 13.23 18.42
CA MET A 405 -7.35 14.61 18.75
C MET A 405 -8.59 15.50 18.83
N TYR A 406 -9.53 15.34 17.90
CA TYR A 406 -10.82 16.03 17.97
C TYR A 406 -11.61 15.63 19.22
N ALA A 407 -11.50 14.39 19.67
CA ALA A 407 -12.05 13.92 20.94
C ALA A 407 -11.24 14.35 22.19
N GLY A 408 -10.13 15.08 22.03
CA GLY A 408 -9.30 15.60 23.11
C GLY A 408 -8.35 14.57 23.76
N LYS A 409 -8.20 13.38 23.15
CA LYS A 409 -7.36 12.29 23.68
C LYS A 409 -5.90 12.37 23.21
N VAL A 410 -5.63 12.93 22.03
CA VAL A 410 -4.27 13.22 21.56
C VAL A 410 -3.90 14.65 21.94
N LYS A 411 -2.82 14.81 22.71
CA LYS A 411 -2.40 16.10 23.28
C LYS A 411 -1.42 16.90 22.45
N GLY A 412 -0.69 16.26 21.54
CA GLY A 412 0.21 16.98 20.67
C GLY A 412 0.59 16.22 19.42
N LEU A 413 1.18 16.95 18.47
CA LEU A 413 1.52 16.44 17.15
C LEU A 413 2.90 16.94 16.70
N PHE A 414 3.67 16.04 16.10
CA PHE A 414 4.85 16.38 15.31
C PHE A 414 4.49 16.28 13.83
N ALA A 415 4.50 17.42 13.14
CA ALA A 415 4.26 17.53 11.70
C ALA A 415 5.57 17.89 10.99
N PHE A 416 6.33 16.87 10.57
CA PHE A 416 7.59 17.03 9.83
C PHE A 416 7.35 16.81 8.34
N GLY A 417 7.47 17.86 7.53
CA GLY A 417 7.27 17.79 6.08
C GLY A 417 5.85 17.36 5.67
N MET A 418 4.83 17.67 6.49
CA MET A 418 3.45 17.24 6.28
C MET A 418 2.43 18.33 6.63
N ASN A 419 1.66 18.75 5.63
CA ASN A 419 0.54 19.67 5.80
C ASN A 419 -0.76 18.95 6.20
N GLY A 420 -0.82 18.47 7.43
CA GLY A 420 -1.94 17.69 7.96
C GLY A 420 -3.34 18.28 7.74
N VAL A 421 -3.52 19.60 7.92
CA VAL A 421 -4.79 20.29 7.70
C VAL A 421 -5.23 20.20 6.24
N ALA A 422 -4.32 20.47 5.31
CA ALA A 422 -4.65 20.54 3.89
C ALA A 422 -4.81 19.15 3.26
N ILE A 423 -3.97 18.17 3.62
CA ILE A 423 -4.02 16.81 3.05
C ILE A 423 -5.07 15.91 3.72
N GLY A 424 -5.46 16.21 4.97
CA GLY A 424 -6.42 15.42 5.75
C GLY A 424 -7.85 15.55 5.26
N PRO A 425 -8.68 14.49 5.36
CA PRO A 425 -10.09 14.61 5.04
C PRO A 425 -10.78 15.53 6.05
N ASN A 426 -11.81 16.26 5.59
CA ASN A 426 -12.55 17.21 6.42
C ASN A 426 -11.61 18.20 7.14
N SER A 427 -10.90 19.04 6.37
CA SER A 427 -9.91 19.99 6.89
C SER A 427 -10.43 20.87 8.04
N ARG A 428 -11.74 21.15 8.08
CA ARG A 428 -12.39 21.87 9.19
C ARG A 428 -12.30 21.09 10.50
N LYS A 429 -12.56 19.78 10.49
CA LYS A 429 -12.40 18.91 11.65
C LYS A 429 -10.94 18.88 12.12
N ASN A 430 -9.99 18.86 11.20
CA ASN A 430 -8.56 18.86 11.55
C ASN A 430 -8.15 20.19 12.22
N ILE A 431 -8.70 21.33 11.79
CA ILE A 431 -8.51 22.63 12.45
C ILE A 431 -9.09 22.61 13.86
N GLU A 432 -10.33 22.12 14.04
CA GLU A 432 -10.95 22.01 15.36
C GLU A 432 -10.22 21.02 16.29
N ALA A 433 -9.61 19.97 15.72
CA ALA A 433 -8.76 19.05 16.45
C ALA A 433 -7.50 19.76 16.97
N LEU A 434 -6.81 20.53 16.11
CA LEU A 434 -5.61 21.27 16.52
C LEU A 434 -5.91 22.29 17.62
N LYS A 435 -7.07 22.96 17.61
CA LYS A 435 -7.48 23.88 18.69
C LYS A 435 -7.57 23.22 20.07
N LYS A 436 -7.71 21.89 20.12
CA LYS A 436 -7.82 21.09 21.34
C LYS A 436 -6.48 20.47 21.76
N ALA A 437 -5.43 20.57 20.94
CA ALA A 437 -4.10 20.08 21.28
C ALA A 437 -3.40 21.04 22.25
N ASP A 438 -2.58 20.49 23.14
CA ASP A 438 -1.72 21.24 24.05
C ASP A 438 -0.52 21.84 23.28
N PHE A 439 0.06 21.08 22.35
CA PHE A 439 1.18 21.55 21.52
C PHE A 439 1.21 20.99 20.09
N LEU A 440 1.85 21.73 19.21
CA LEU A 440 2.13 21.36 17.82
C LEU A 440 3.58 21.71 17.50
N VAL A 441 4.36 20.73 17.04
CA VAL A 441 5.72 20.93 16.52
C VAL A 441 5.68 20.76 15.01
N VAL A 442 6.03 21.80 14.25
CA VAL A 442 6.09 21.77 12.79
C VAL A 442 7.52 21.97 12.32
N CYS A 443 7.98 21.09 11.43
CA CYS A 443 9.21 21.31 10.67
C CYS A 443 8.88 21.37 9.18
N GLU A 444 9.05 22.55 8.58
CA GLU A 444 8.69 22.83 7.19
C GLU A 444 9.59 23.91 6.58
N LEU A 445 9.56 24.01 5.24
CA LEU A 445 10.27 25.00 4.44
C LEU A 445 9.54 26.34 4.40
N TYR A 446 8.20 26.29 4.36
CA TYR A 446 7.33 27.45 4.20
C TYR A 446 6.28 27.49 5.32
N PRO A 447 5.76 28.67 5.68
CA PRO A 447 4.53 28.76 6.46
C PRO A 447 3.40 28.02 5.75
N GLU A 448 2.72 27.12 6.46
CA GLU A 448 1.67 26.28 5.89
C GLU A 448 0.42 26.25 6.77
N GLU A 449 -0.67 25.72 6.20
CA GLU A 449 -2.00 25.66 6.81
C GLU A 449 -1.96 25.02 8.21
N THR A 450 -1.21 23.92 8.39
CA THR A 450 -1.11 23.24 9.68
C THR A 450 -0.41 24.09 10.74
N ALA A 451 0.70 24.75 10.41
CA ALA A 451 1.41 25.65 11.34
C ALA A 451 0.61 26.91 11.68
N GLU A 452 -0.34 27.29 10.84
CA GLU A 452 -1.09 28.55 10.91
C GLU A 452 -2.59 28.32 11.14
N PHE A 453 -2.98 27.14 11.63
CA PHE A 453 -4.39 26.74 11.81
C PHE A 453 -5.17 27.70 12.73
N TRP A 454 -4.48 28.31 13.70
CA TRP A 454 -5.04 29.24 14.68
C TRP A 454 -5.58 30.53 14.06
N ARG A 455 -5.23 30.81 12.81
CA ARG A 455 -5.75 31.93 12.01
C ARG A 455 -6.33 31.49 10.68
N ALA A 456 -6.82 30.24 10.61
CA ALA A 456 -7.56 29.76 9.46
C ALA A 456 -8.77 30.68 9.14
N PRO A 457 -9.20 30.77 7.87
CA PRO A 457 -10.34 31.59 7.48
C PRO A 457 -11.59 31.31 8.30
N GLY A 458 -12.24 32.39 8.78
CA GLY A 458 -13.39 32.32 9.67
C GLY A 458 -13.06 32.38 11.17
N ILE A 459 -11.79 32.27 11.57
CA ILE A 459 -11.37 32.49 12.96
C ILE A 459 -11.22 33.99 13.23
N THR A 460 -11.99 34.52 14.17
CA THR A 460 -11.92 35.94 14.55
C THR A 460 -10.74 36.22 15.49
N LYS A 461 -10.37 37.50 15.67
CA LYS A 461 -9.36 37.89 16.66
C LYS A 461 -9.70 37.46 18.09
N ASP A 462 -10.99 37.40 18.43
CA ASP A 462 -11.42 36.95 19.76
C ASP A 462 -11.39 35.43 19.90
N ASP A 463 -11.59 34.69 18.80
CA ASP A 463 -11.41 33.24 18.80
C ASP A 463 -9.94 32.85 18.91
N MET A 464 -9.03 33.59 18.27
CA MET A 464 -7.58 33.37 18.40
C MET A 464 -7.13 33.37 19.87
N LYS A 465 -7.68 34.29 20.69
CA LYS A 465 -7.36 34.38 22.13
C LYS A 465 -7.80 33.16 22.94
N LYS A 466 -8.72 32.34 22.41
CA LYS A 466 -9.25 31.13 23.07
C LYS A 466 -8.47 29.87 22.68
N ILE A 467 -7.55 29.95 21.72
CA ILE A 467 -6.76 28.82 21.25
C ILE A 467 -5.51 28.71 22.12
N ASN A 468 -5.41 27.62 22.89
CA ASN A 468 -4.34 27.43 23.88
C ASN A 468 -3.18 26.56 23.38
N THR A 469 -3.23 26.09 22.13
CA THR A 469 -2.19 25.23 21.55
C THR A 469 -0.87 25.97 21.40
N THR A 470 0.19 25.43 21.99
CA THR A 470 1.55 25.98 21.85
C THR A 470 2.19 25.49 20.55
N ILE A 471 2.63 26.41 19.68
CA ILE A 471 3.14 26.06 18.35
C ILE A 471 4.64 26.32 18.28
N TYR A 472 5.41 25.27 17.99
CA TYR A 472 6.84 25.34 17.71
C TYR A 472 7.07 25.18 16.21
N ARG A 473 7.45 26.27 15.53
CA ARG A 473 7.77 26.24 14.09
C ARG A 473 9.28 26.22 13.87
N LEU A 474 9.78 25.09 13.39
CA LEU A 474 11.21 24.81 13.21
C LEU A 474 11.56 24.89 11.71
N PRO A 475 12.44 25.82 11.28
CA PRO A 475 12.81 25.93 9.87
C PRO A 475 13.65 24.73 9.42
N GLY A 476 13.08 23.89 8.55
CA GLY A 476 13.74 22.70 8.00
C GLY A 476 14.51 22.99 6.72
N ALA A 477 15.46 22.12 6.38
CA ALA A 477 16.24 22.22 5.15
C ALA A 477 15.55 21.54 3.95
N GLY A 478 15.60 22.20 2.79
CA GLY A 478 15.11 21.72 1.51
C GLY A 478 15.89 20.53 0.96
N PHE A 479 15.41 19.95 -0.15
CA PHE A 479 16.07 18.78 -0.75
C PHE A 479 17.47 19.09 -1.31
N ALA A 480 17.70 20.31 -1.81
CA ALA A 480 18.98 20.76 -2.35
C ALA A 480 20.00 21.13 -1.26
N GLU A 481 19.56 21.22 0.00
CA GLU A 481 20.34 21.72 1.14
C GLU A 481 20.92 20.61 2.02
N LYS A 482 20.66 19.36 1.66
CA LYS A 482 21.13 18.17 2.37
C LYS A 482 21.59 17.10 1.39
N ASP A 483 22.50 16.23 1.79
CA ASP A 483 22.81 14.99 1.08
C ASP A 483 21.81 13.89 1.48
N GLY A 484 22.14 12.61 1.28
CA GLY A 484 21.30 11.49 1.69
C GLY A 484 20.63 10.76 0.53
N THR A 485 19.79 9.78 0.87
CA THR A 485 19.04 8.97 -0.11
C THR A 485 17.59 9.40 -0.26
N PHE A 486 17.05 9.16 -1.45
CA PHE A 486 15.62 8.97 -1.64
C PHE A 486 15.38 7.68 -2.43
N VAL A 487 14.22 7.06 -2.21
CA VAL A 487 13.82 5.81 -2.86
C VAL A 487 12.66 6.06 -3.78
N ASN A 488 12.91 5.91 -5.09
CA ASN A 488 11.91 6.18 -6.10
C ASN A 488 10.86 5.06 -6.19
N SER A 489 9.85 5.25 -7.06
CA SER A 489 8.80 4.26 -7.30
C SER A 489 9.33 2.89 -7.72
N ALA A 490 10.47 2.83 -8.40
CA ALA A 490 11.11 1.60 -8.87
C ALA A 490 12.02 0.94 -7.81
N ARG A 491 11.94 1.38 -6.54
CA ARG A 491 12.75 0.89 -5.40
C ARG A 491 14.23 1.28 -5.44
N TRP A 492 14.63 2.21 -6.31
CA TRP A 492 16.02 2.64 -6.40
C TRP A 492 16.36 3.62 -5.29
N LEU A 493 17.23 3.20 -4.37
CA LEU A 493 17.92 4.06 -3.42
C LEU A 493 18.96 4.88 -4.17
N GLN A 494 18.71 6.17 -4.30
CA GLN A 494 19.57 7.09 -5.03
C GLN A 494 20.14 8.13 -4.07
N TRP A 495 21.47 8.20 -4.01
CA TRP A 495 22.15 9.23 -3.24
C TRP A 495 22.14 10.58 -3.97
N LYS A 496 21.93 11.66 -3.23
CA LYS A 496 22.11 13.04 -3.67
C LYS A 496 23.10 13.77 -2.78
N TYR A 497 23.67 14.84 -3.30
CA TYR A 497 24.65 15.68 -2.60
C TYR A 497 24.05 17.06 -2.30
N VAL A 498 24.62 17.74 -1.30
CA VAL A 498 24.30 19.13 -1.00
C VAL A 498 24.67 20.00 -2.21
N ALA A 499 23.74 20.87 -2.64
CA ALA A 499 23.96 21.82 -3.72
C ALA A 499 24.12 23.26 -3.20
N VAL A 500 23.40 23.61 -2.13
CA VAL A 500 23.43 24.94 -1.47
C VAL A 500 23.33 24.77 0.05
N PRO A 501 23.80 25.73 0.87
CA PRO A 501 23.58 25.66 2.32
C PRO A 501 22.12 25.97 2.69
N PRO A 502 21.62 25.49 3.85
CA PRO A 502 20.31 25.88 4.37
C PRO A 502 20.17 27.40 4.55
N PRO A 503 19.01 28.01 4.27
CA PRO A 503 18.81 29.45 4.40
C PRO A 503 18.67 29.90 5.86
N GLY A 504 19.26 31.04 6.20
CA GLY A 504 19.15 31.65 7.52
C GLY A 504 19.60 30.70 8.64
N ALA A 505 18.71 30.39 9.57
CA ALA A 505 18.96 29.47 10.68
C ALA A 505 18.30 28.08 10.48
N ALA A 506 17.90 27.76 9.25
CA ALA A 506 17.31 26.46 8.92
C ALA A 506 18.31 25.32 9.19
N LYS A 507 17.78 24.15 9.53
CA LYS A 507 18.56 22.95 9.86
C LYS A 507 18.06 21.74 9.12
N VAL A 508 18.97 20.81 8.85
CA VAL A 508 18.63 19.49 8.30
C VAL A 508 17.83 18.68 9.33
N ASP A 509 16.89 17.85 8.88
CA ASP A 509 15.92 17.19 9.75
C ASP A 509 16.60 16.34 10.83
N GLN A 510 17.68 15.65 10.48
CA GLN A 510 18.42 14.81 11.41
C GLN A 510 19.08 15.61 12.53
N GLU A 511 19.50 16.85 12.29
CA GLU A 511 20.04 17.73 13.34
C GLU A 511 18.92 18.15 14.30
N ILE A 512 17.77 18.55 13.76
CA ILE A 512 16.60 18.97 14.56
C ILE A 512 16.16 17.82 15.47
N LEU A 513 15.95 16.63 14.91
CA LEU A 513 15.51 15.45 15.65
C LEU A 513 16.57 14.99 16.66
N ALA A 514 17.85 15.00 16.29
CA ALA A 514 18.94 14.63 17.20
C ALA A 514 18.99 15.53 18.43
N ARG A 515 18.88 16.85 18.25
CA ARG A 515 18.92 17.80 19.37
C ARG A 515 17.72 17.64 20.31
N ILE A 516 16.52 17.41 19.77
CA ILE A 516 15.32 17.11 20.57
C ILE A 516 15.53 15.81 21.36
N PHE A 517 15.96 14.74 20.69
CA PHE A 517 16.20 13.44 21.33
C PHE A 517 17.26 13.52 22.43
N LEU A 518 18.41 14.16 22.16
CA LEU A 518 19.49 14.29 23.12
C LEU A 518 19.09 15.10 24.35
N ARG A 519 18.30 16.18 24.16
CA ARG A 519 17.76 16.94 25.29
C ARG A 519 16.77 16.13 26.10
N MET A 520 15.87 15.39 25.44
CA MET A 520 14.95 14.48 26.12
C MET A 520 15.72 13.42 26.93
N ARG A 521 16.72 12.79 26.33
CA ARG A 521 17.55 11.78 27.00
C ARG A 521 18.28 12.35 28.23
N GLU A 522 18.83 13.56 28.12
CA GLU A 522 19.45 14.28 29.25
C GLU A 522 18.45 14.52 30.40
N LEU A 523 17.21 14.92 30.08
CA LEU A 523 16.16 15.10 31.08
C LEU A 523 15.82 13.79 31.79
N TYR A 524 15.62 12.70 31.05
CA TYR A 524 15.38 11.38 31.65
C TYR A 524 16.55 10.87 32.50
N GLN A 525 17.79 11.21 32.15
CA GLN A 525 18.97 10.89 32.97
C GLN A 525 18.99 11.66 34.30
N LYS A 526 18.58 12.93 34.29
CA LYS A 526 18.64 13.82 35.46
C LYS A 526 17.43 13.69 36.37
N GLU A 527 16.25 13.56 35.79
CA GLU A 527 14.96 13.69 36.47
C GLU A 527 14.24 12.33 36.60
N GLY A 528 14.73 11.29 35.91
CA GLY A 528 14.01 10.03 35.78
C GLY A 528 12.75 10.19 34.93
N GLY A 529 11.74 9.36 35.20
CA GLY A 529 10.46 9.42 34.50
C GLY A 529 9.82 8.04 34.35
N LYS A 530 8.69 7.99 33.63
CA LYS A 530 8.01 6.73 33.36
C LYS A 530 8.79 5.93 32.32
N PHE A 531 9.25 4.75 32.72
CA PHE A 531 9.93 3.76 31.86
C PHE A 531 11.08 4.38 31.01
N PRO A 532 12.17 4.83 31.66
CA PRO A 532 13.26 5.54 30.98
C PRO A 532 14.12 4.64 30.07
N ASP A 533 14.17 3.33 30.34
CA ASP A 533 15.13 2.41 29.74
C ASP A 533 15.17 2.43 28.20
N PRO A 534 14.03 2.44 27.46
CA PRO A 534 14.06 2.49 25.99
C PRO A 534 14.71 3.76 25.43
N ILE A 535 14.70 4.86 26.19
CA ILE A 535 15.30 6.15 25.80
C ILE A 535 16.77 6.15 26.14
N LEU A 536 17.13 5.67 27.33
CA LEU A 536 18.52 5.68 27.82
C LEU A 536 19.41 4.65 27.12
N ASN A 537 18.84 3.49 26.75
CA ASN A 537 19.57 2.38 26.14
C ASN A 537 19.56 2.39 24.61
N LEU A 538 18.90 3.37 23.97
CA LEU A 538 18.94 3.53 22.52
C LEU A 538 20.35 3.93 22.07
N THR A 539 20.90 3.19 21.11
CA THR A 539 22.21 3.43 20.51
C THR A 539 22.22 4.77 19.81
N TRP A 540 23.26 5.58 20.07
CA TRP A 540 23.44 6.90 19.44
C TRP A 540 24.92 7.18 19.19
N ALA A 541 25.59 6.21 18.57
CA ALA A 541 27.04 6.20 18.36
C ALA A 541 27.46 6.90 17.06
N TYR A 542 26.97 8.13 16.86
CA TYR A 542 27.32 8.96 15.71
C TYR A 542 28.53 9.84 16.02
N THR A 543 29.41 10.05 15.04
CA THR A 543 30.62 10.88 15.18
C THR A 543 30.28 12.30 15.64
N THR A 544 29.19 12.87 15.13
CA THR A 544 28.61 14.13 15.60
C THR A 544 27.20 13.87 16.14
N PRO A 545 27.02 13.59 17.44
CA PRO A 545 25.72 13.16 17.99
C PRO A 545 24.57 14.13 17.73
N GLN A 546 24.82 15.44 17.75
CA GLN A 546 23.79 16.45 17.51
C GLN A 546 23.45 16.65 16.03
N ASN A 547 24.26 16.13 15.11
CA ASN A 547 24.05 16.21 13.66
C ASN A 547 24.62 14.95 12.98
N PRO A 548 23.96 13.79 13.11
CA PRO A 548 24.44 12.54 12.53
C PRO A 548 24.62 12.67 11.01
N SER A 549 25.74 12.17 10.46
CA SER A 549 25.88 12.16 9.00
C SER A 549 24.94 11.13 8.39
N LEU A 550 24.31 11.46 7.26
CA LEU A 550 23.42 10.51 6.58
C LEU A 550 24.17 9.31 6.01
N ALA A 551 25.50 9.39 5.89
CA ALA A 551 26.36 8.27 5.52
C ALA A 551 26.50 7.24 6.65
N GLU A 552 26.68 7.70 7.90
CA GLU A 552 26.67 6.81 9.07
C GLU A 552 25.30 6.15 9.25
N VAL A 553 24.22 6.92 9.11
CA VAL A 553 22.84 6.39 9.18
C VAL A 553 22.61 5.37 8.06
N ALA A 554 23.06 5.61 6.83
CA ALA A 554 22.91 4.64 5.75
C ALA A 554 23.71 3.34 5.99
N LYS A 555 24.89 3.41 6.60
CA LYS A 555 25.68 2.23 7.00
C LYS A 555 25.00 1.43 8.10
N GLU A 556 24.44 2.11 9.10
CA GLU A 556 23.63 1.49 10.17
C GLU A 556 22.42 0.75 9.59
N ILE A 557 21.70 1.40 8.67
CA ILE A 557 20.54 0.81 7.98
C ILE A 557 20.95 -0.40 7.14
N ASN A 558 22.08 -0.36 6.42
CA ASN A 558 22.62 -1.51 5.68
C ASN A 558 22.97 -2.68 6.61
N GLY A 559 23.57 -2.37 7.75
CA GLY A 559 24.01 -3.33 8.76
C GLY A 559 25.46 -3.78 8.62
N LYS A 560 25.96 -4.38 9.71
CA LYS A 560 27.34 -4.81 9.92
C LYS A 560 27.42 -6.13 10.70
N ALA A 561 28.56 -6.81 10.56
CA ALA A 561 28.94 -7.92 11.42
C ALA A 561 29.43 -7.40 12.77
N LEU A 562 29.00 -8.01 13.88
CA LEU A 562 29.47 -7.67 15.23
C LEU A 562 30.59 -8.59 15.72
N VAL A 563 30.75 -9.74 15.06
CA VAL A 563 31.84 -10.71 15.24
C VAL A 563 32.30 -11.18 13.87
N ASP A 564 33.35 -11.99 13.80
CA ASP A 564 33.72 -12.68 12.56
C ASP A 564 32.63 -13.68 12.16
N LEU A 565 32.07 -13.52 10.96
CA LEU A 565 31.00 -14.37 10.42
C LEU A 565 31.53 -15.27 9.31
N THR A 566 31.19 -16.55 9.42
CA THR A 566 31.37 -17.56 8.37
C THR A 566 30.06 -18.31 8.17
N ASP A 567 29.80 -18.75 6.94
CA ASP A 567 28.68 -19.63 6.61
C ASP A 567 29.07 -20.46 5.40
N GLU A 568 29.80 -21.55 5.60
CA GLU A 568 30.30 -22.40 4.50
C GLU A 568 29.17 -23.00 3.63
N LYS A 569 27.94 -23.05 4.15
CA LYS A 569 26.79 -23.56 3.42
C LYS A 569 26.25 -22.53 2.43
N LEU A 570 26.13 -21.27 2.84
CA LEU A 570 25.57 -20.20 1.99
C LEU A 570 26.65 -19.45 1.21
N PHE A 571 27.84 -19.31 1.79
CA PHE A 571 28.95 -18.50 1.30
C PHE A 571 30.29 -19.22 1.49
N PRO A 572 30.53 -20.33 0.77
CA PRO A 572 31.73 -21.14 0.93
C PRO A 572 33.02 -20.32 0.74
N GLY A 573 33.94 -20.44 1.69
CA GLY A 573 35.23 -19.74 1.70
C GLY A 573 35.16 -18.23 1.94
N GLN A 574 34.01 -17.68 2.34
CA GLN A 574 33.87 -16.26 2.65
C GLN A 574 33.82 -16.01 4.16
N THR A 575 34.54 -15.00 4.62
CA THR A 575 34.50 -14.51 6.00
C THR A 575 34.25 -13.01 6.01
N ILE A 576 33.25 -12.56 6.77
CA ILE A 576 33.02 -11.13 7.05
C ILE A 576 33.59 -10.85 8.43
N LYS A 577 34.53 -9.91 8.53
CA LYS A 577 35.21 -9.59 9.80
C LYS A 577 34.34 -8.71 10.69
N ALA A 578 34.54 -8.82 12.01
CA ALA A 578 33.88 -7.96 12.98
C ALA A 578 34.04 -6.48 12.61
N GLY A 579 32.93 -5.73 12.63
CA GLY A 579 32.87 -4.32 12.27
C GLY A 579 32.65 -4.02 10.78
N GLN A 580 32.82 -4.99 9.87
CA GLN A 580 32.59 -4.78 8.44
C GLN A 580 31.11 -4.69 8.08
N GLN A 581 30.81 -3.88 7.06
CA GLN A 581 29.47 -3.78 6.48
C GLN A 581 29.03 -5.09 5.83
N LEU A 582 27.78 -5.49 6.05
CA LEU A 582 27.22 -6.69 5.44
C LEU A 582 27.01 -6.47 3.93
N PRO A 583 27.36 -7.46 3.08
CA PRO A 583 27.15 -7.36 1.64
C PRO A 583 25.69 -7.62 1.22
N GLY A 584 24.85 -8.15 2.12
CA GLY A 584 23.44 -8.40 1.87
C GLY A 584 22.74 -9.13 3.01
N PHE A 585 21.41 -9.11 3.00
CA PHE A 585 20.57 -9.63 4.09
C PHE A 585 20.68 -11.14 4.32
N ALA A 586 21.24 -11.91 3.38
CA ALA A 586 21.44 -13.34 3.54
C ALA A 586 22.53 -13.69 4.58
N TRP A 587 23.34 -12.70 5.00
CA TRP A 587 24.30 -12.81 6.09
C TRP A 587 23.73 -12.55 7.48
N LEU A 588 22.50 -12.05 7.58
CA LEU A 588 21.88 -11.74 8.89
C LEU A 588 21.68 -13.01 9.72
N LYS A 589 21.90 -12.89 11.04
CA LYS A 589 21.77 -13.95 12.03
C LYS A 589 20.74 -13.56 13.11
N ASP A 590 20.23 -14.55 13.82
CA ASP A 590 19.24 -14.44 14.90
C ASP A 590 19.84 -14.65 16.30
N ASP A 591 21.16 -14.77 16.40
CA ASP A 591 21.91 -14.99 17.63
C ASP A 591 22.51 -13.70 18.23
N GLY A 592 22.28 -12.56 17.57
CA GLY A 592 22.79 -11.25 17.99
C GLY A 592 24.18 -10.90 17.44
N THR A 593 24.73 -11.68 16.51
CA THR A 593 26.04 -11.43 15.89
C THR A 593 26.01 -10.46 14.70
N THR A 594 24.83 -10.02 14.28
CA THR A 594 24.63 -9.00 13.24
C THR A 594 23.75 -7.86 13.74
N ALA A 595 24.00 -6.64 13.26
CA ALA A 595 23.12 -5.49 13.44
C ALA A 595 22.71 -4.94 12.08
N CYS A 596 21.44 -4.58 11.89
CA CYS A 596 20.91 -4.05 10.64
C CYS A 596 19.64 -3.23 10.87
N GLY A 597 19.67 -1.93 10.57
CA GLY A 597 18.53 -1.04 10.77
C GLY A 597 17.36 -1.30 9.81
N ASN A 598 17.62 -1.85 8.62
CA ASN A 598 16.58 -2.31 7.70
C ASN A 598 17.10 -3.45 6.81
N TRP A 599 16.61 -4.66 7.04
CA TRP A 599 17.08 -5.84 6.29
C TRP A 599 16.90 -5.71 4.77
N LEU A 600 15.88 -4.97 4.30
CA LEU A 600 15.69 -4.76 2.86
C LEU A 600 16.84 -4.01 2.21
N TYR A 601 17.54 -3.16 2.97
CA TYR A 601 18.60 -2.27 2.48
C TYR A 601 20.00 -2.82 2.74
N SER A 602 20.11 -3.99 3.36
CA SER A 602 21.39 -4.70 3.46
C SER A 602 21.89 -5.05 2.06
N GLY A 603 23.09 -4.56 1.73
CA GLY A 603 23.68 -4.55 0.39
C GLY A 603 23.70 -3.18 -0.30
N SER A 604 23.11 -2.14 0.30
CA SER A 604 23.11 -0.77 -0.25
C SER A 604 24.39 0.01 0.06
N TRP A 605 25.09 -0.32 1.15
CA TRP A 605 26.38 0.25 1.56
C TRP A 605 27.28 -0.84 2.15
N THR A 606 28.16 -1.38 1.31
CA THR A 606 29.01 -2.55 1.62
C THR A 606 30.48 -2.15 1.77
N GLU A 607 31.37 -3.10 2.08
CA GLU A 607 32.83 -2.89 2.01
C GLU A 607 33.32 -2.53 0.58
N ALA A 608 32.60 -2.96 -0.46
CA ALA A 608 32.85 -2.54 -1.84
C ALA A 608 32.43 -1.08 -2.13
N GLY A 609 31.90 -0.35 -1.13
CA GLY A 609 31.46 1.03 -1.23
C GLY A 609 29.94 1.24 -1.25
N PRO A 610 29.50 2.52 -1.35
CA PRO A 610 28.09 2.93 -1.35
C PRO A 610 27.41 2.63 -2.70
N GLN A 611 26.72 1.49 -2.81
CA GLN A 611 26.09 1.03 -4.05
C GLN A 611 25.05 2.01 -4.61
N MET A 612 24.35 2.71 -3.71
CA MET A 612 23.38 3.76 -4.02
C MET A 612 23.98 5.05 -4.61
N GLN A 613 25.31 5.21 -4.61
CA GLN A 613 26.02 6.32 -5.27
C GLN A 613 26.49 5.98 -6.70
N ARG A 614 26.33 4.72 -7.15
CA ARG A 614 26.80 4.33 -8.49
C ARG A 614 26.05 5.07 -9.60
N ARG A 615 26.76 5.38 -10.69
CA ARG A 615 26.26 6.17 -11.84
C ARG A 615 26.53 5.51 -13.20
N GLY A 616 26.85 4.21 -13.21
CA GLY A 616 27.09 3.47 -14.44
C GLY A 616 25.81 3.28 -15.25
N THR A 617 25.88 3.51 -16.55
CA THR A 617 24.72 3.51 -17.47
C THR A 617 24.74 2.32 -18.43
N ASP A 618 25.49 1.26 -18.11
CA ASP A 618 25.52 0.06 -18.94
C ASP A 618 24.17 -0.67 -18.87
N ASP A 619 23.63 -1.03 -20.03
CA ASP A 619 22.45 -1.88 -20.20
C ASP A 619 22.72 -2.86 -21.36
N PRO A 620 23.51 -3.93 -21.12
CA PRO A 620 23.86 -4.89 -22.17
C PRO A 620 22.64 -5.63 -22.74
N SER A 621 21.51 -5.61 -22.03
CA SER A 621 20.28 -6.26 -22.45
C SER A 621 19.42 -5.43 -23.40
N GLY A 622 19.60 -4.10 -23.40
CA GLY A 622 18.69 -3.15 -24.05
C GLY A 622 17.30 -3.02 -23.39
N LEU A 623 17.02 -3.77 -22.32
CA LEU A 623 15.71 -3.78 -21.63
C LEU A 623 15.57 -2.66 -20.59
N GLY A 624 16.58 -1.82 -20.39
CA GLY A 624 16.61 -0.75 -19.39
C GLY A 624 17.06 -1.23 -18.00
N ILE A 625 17.89 -2.27 -17.92
CA ILE A 625 18.37 -2.86 -16.67
C ILE A 625 19.76 -2.30 -16.33
N TYR A 626 19.79 -1.13 -15.70
CA TYR A 626 21.02 -0.43 -15.33
C TYR A 626 21.55 -0.88 -13.96
N GLN A 627 22.18 -2.06 -13.90
CA GLN A 627 22.64 -2.64 -12.62
C GLN A 627 23.64 -1.75 -11.86
N ASN A 628 24.39 -0.93 -12.59
CA ASN A 628 25.41 -0.01 -12.06
C ASN A 628 24.88 1.42 -11.84
N TRP A 629 23.57 1.67 -12.01
CA TRP A 629 22.95 2.93 -11.62
C TRP A 629 22.23 2.77 -10.29
N ALA A 630 22.69 3.49 -9.28
CA ALA A 630 22.16 3.43 -7.92
C ALA A 630 22.08 1.98 -7.39
N TRP A 631 21.17 1.71 -6.45
CA TRP A 631 20.91 0.35 -5.97
C TRP A 631 19.42 0.14 -5.70
N SER A 632 18.86 -0.98 -6.15
CA SER A 632 17.43 -1.28 -5.98
C SER A 632 17.21 -2.33 -4.91
N TRP A 633 16.34 -2.10 -3.93
CA TRP A 633 15.97 -3.18 -3.02
C TRP A 633 14.92 -4.11 -3.66
N PRO A 634 14.91 -5.42 -3.36
CA PRO A 634 15.92 -6.15 -2.60
C PRO A 634 17.10 -6.58 -3.48
N ALA A 635 18.33 -6.52 -2.95
CA ALA A 635 19.55 -7.10 -3.55
C ALA A 635 19.79 -6.73 -5.04
N ASN A 636 19.55 -5.47 -5.39
CA ASN A 636 19.66 -4.90 -6.74
C ASN A 636 18.69 -5.44 -7.81
N ARG A 637 17.70 -6.26 -7.43
CA ARG A 637 16.68 -6.82 -8.35
C ARG A 637 15.80 -5.72 -8.93
N ARG A 638 15.85 -5.53 -10.26
CA ARG A 638 15.16 -4.43 -10.95
C ARG A 638 13.70 -4.76 -11.24
N VAL A 639 13.40 -6.01 -11.62
CA VAL A 639 12.03 -6.51 -11.78
C VAL A 639 11.76 -7.61 -10.74
N MET A 640 10.77 -7.38 -9.88
CA MET A 640 10.34 -8.38 -8.90
C MET A 640 9.69 -9.57 -9.58
N TYR A 641 9.78 -10.74 -8.96
CA TYR A 641 9.16 -11.99 -9.40
C TYR A 641 9.66 -12.48 -10.75
N ASN A 642 10.87 -12.07 -11.16
CA ASN A 642 11.38 -12.33 -12.52
C ASN A 642 11.57 -13.82 -12.85
N ARG A 643 11.56 -14.74 -11.87
CA ARG A 643 11.41 -16.18 -12.13
C ARG A 643 10.14 -16.51 -12.94
N ALA A 644 9.05 -15.76 -12.75
CA ALA A 644 7.80 -15.95 -13.48
C ALA A 644 7.88 -15.51 -14.97
N SER A 645 9.01 -14.91 -15.39
CA SER A 645 9.30 -14.63 -16.81
C SER A 645 9.68 -15.88 -17.61
N CYS A 646 9.89 -17.02 -16.94
CA CYS A 646 10.16 -18.31 -17.54
C CYS A 646 9.01 -19.29 -17.30
N ASP A 647 8.95 -20.30 -18.15
CA ASP A 647 8.11 -21.49 -17.99
C ASP A 647 8.60 -22.40 -16.84
N PRO A 648 7.84 -23.45 -16.49
CA PRO A 648 8.23 -24.36 -15.42
C PRO A 648 9.60 -25.03 -15.65
N SER A 649 10.01 -25.25 -16.90
CA SER A 649 11.33 -25.79 -17.26
C SER A 649 12.49 -24.78 -17.15
N GLY A 650 12.16 -23.51 -16.92
CA GLY A 650 13.12 -22.42 -16.78
C GLY A 650 13.54 -21.75 -18.09
N LYS A 651 12.77 -21.95 -19.15
CA LYS A 651 12.95 -21.25 -20.44
C LYS A 651 12.12 -19.97 -20.45
N PRO A 652 12.67 -18.83 -20.90
CA PRO A 652 11.91 -17.59 -21.04
C PRO A 652 10.65 -17.76 -21.91
N TRP A 653 9.52 -17.19 -21.47
CA TRP A 653 8.30 -17.13 -22.30
C TRP A 653 8.50 -16.33 -23.60
N ASP A 654 9.40 -15.35 -23.52
CA ASP A 654 9.82 -14.50 -24.63
C ASP A 654 11.35 -14.36 -24.60
N MET A 655 12.02 -14.95 -25.60
CA MET A 655 13.49 -14.93 -25.69
C MET A 655 14.05 -13.54 -25.96
N GLU A 656 13.29 -12.64 -26.61
CA GLU A 656 13.71 -11.26 -26.90
C GLU A 656 13.67 -10.37 -25.65
N ARG A 657 12.85 -10.75 -24.66
CA ARG A 657 12.71 -10.06 -23.36
C ARG A 657 13.19 -10.90 -22.18
N ARG A 658 14.13 -11.82 -22.40
CA ARG A 658 14.63 -12.68 -21.32
C ARG A 658 15.30 -11.85 -20.22
N GLN A 659 14.86 -12.07 -18.98
CA GLN A 659 15.42 -11.39 -17.80
C GLN A 659 16.29 -12.33 -16.99
N VAL A 660 15.78 -13.53 -16.74
CA VAL A 660 16.49 -14.63 -16.08
C VAL A 660 16.17 -15.93 -16.81
N TRP A 661 16.98 -16.96 -16.64
CA TRP A 661 16.74 -18.31 -17.15
C TRP A 661 17.55 -19.34 -16.35
N TRP A 662 17.13 -20.59 -16.40
CA TRP A 662 17.89 -21.70 -15.84
C TRP A 662 19.07 -22.05 -16.76
N ASN A 663 20.28 -22.09 -16.21
CA ASN A 663 21.48 -22.52 -16.93
C ASN A 663 21.87 -23.92 -16.47
N GLU A 664 21.61 -24.92 -17.33
CA GLU A 664 21.89 -26.32 -17.04
C GLU A 664 23.39 -26.58 -16.79
N ALA A 665 24.29 -25.95 -17.55
CA ALA A 665 25.72 -26.13 -17.40
C ALA A 665 26.26 -25.58 -16.07
N GLN A 666 25.64 -24.51 -15.55
CA GLN A 666 26.03 -23.88 -14.29
C GLN A 666 25.19 -24.33 -13.09
N GLN A 667 24.15 -25.15 -13.32
CA GLN A 667 23.17 -25.58 -12.32
C GLN A 667 22.64 -24.42 -11.46
N LYS A 668 22.36 -23.27 -12.10
CA LYS A 668 21.82 -22.07 -11.42
C LYS A 668 21.00 -21.17 -12.34
N TRP A 669 20.17 -20.34 -11.71
CA TRP A 669 19.51 -19.21 -12.36
C TRP A 669 20.52 -18.09 -12.65
N VAL A 670 20.56 -17.66 -13.90
CA VAL A 670 21.36 -16.54 -14.39
C VAL A 670 20.46 -15.55 -15.11
N GLY A 671 20.96 -14.35 -15.43
CA GLY A 671 20.10 -13.35 -16.04
C GLY A 671 20.79 -12.06 -16.47
N ASN A 672 20.03 -11.28 -17.24
CA ASN A 672 20.25 -9.86 -17.45
C ASN A 672 19.86 -9.03 -16.20
N ASP A 673 18.92 -9.54 -15.40
CA ASP A 673 18.59 -9.03 -14.07
C ASP A 673 19.06 -10.02 -12.98
N VAL A 674 19.15 -9.55 -11.74
CA VAL A 674 19.40 -10.42 -10.58
C VAL A 674 18.17 -11.31 -10.34
N PRO A 675 18.32 -12.66 -10.24
CA PRO A 675 17.19 -13.53 -9.95
C PRO A 675 16.48 -13.19 -8.64
N ASP A 676 15.18 -12.90 -8.69
CA ASP A 676 14.28 -12.83 -7.54
C ASP A 676 13.81 -14.24 -7.14
N PHE A 677 14.79 -15.10 -6.86
CA PHE A 677 14.59 -16.52 -6.66
C PHE A 677 15.75 -17.16 -5.89
N LYS A 678 15.56 -18.39 -5.40
CA LYS A 678 16.66 -19.22 -4.91
C LYS A 678 17.50 -19.69 -6.10
N VAL A 679 18.73 -19.20 -6.21
CA VAL A 679 19.54 -19.32 -7.44
C VAL A 679 19.91 -20.75 -7.82
N ASP A 680 19.99 -21.65 -6.85
CA ASP A 680 20.33 -23.07 -6.98
C ASP A 680 19.11 -24.01 -6.99
N SER A 681 17.88 -23.48 -6.92
CA SER A 681 16.68 -24.32 -7.03
C SER A 681 16.44 -24.73 -8.48
N LYS A 682 16.41 -26.04 -8.72
CA LYS A 682 16.24 -26.63 -10.05
C LYS A 682 14.79 -26.49 -10.51
N PRO A 683 14.54 -26.38 -11.82
CA PRO A 683 13.18 -26.42 -12.38
C PRO A 683 12.33 -27.59 -11.88
N ALA A 684 12.96 -28.76 -11.68
CA ALA A 684 12.31 -29.98 -11.17
C ALA A 684 11.83 -29.88 -9.71
N ASP A 685 12.37 -28.96 -8.90
CA ASP A 685 11.92 -28.73 -7.52
C ASP A 685 10.53 -28.07 -7.47
N HIS A 686 10.07 -27.55 -8.62
CA HIS A 686 8.79 -26.86 -8.77
C HIS A 686 8.58 -25.74 -7.74
N MET A 687 9.65 -25.02 -7.40
CA MET A 687 9.60 -23.89 -6.47
C MET A 687 8.85 -22.70 -7.11
N GLY A 688 7.86 -22.17 -6.40
CA GLY A 688 7.03 -21.08 -6.91
C GLY A 688 7.75 -19.70 -6.95
N PRO A 689 7.51 -18.86 -7.98
CA PRO A 689 8.23 -17.60 -8.21
C PRO A 689 7.94 -16.47 -7.21
N PHE A 690 6.90 -16.58 -6.39
CA PHE A 690 6.49 -15.54 -5.44
C PHE A 690 7.08 -15.84 -4.06
N ILE A 691 8.39 -15.66 -3.95
CA ILE A 691 9.20 -16.19 -2.85
C ILE A 691 8.86 -15.67 -1.44
N MET A 692 8.11 -14.58 -1.34
CA MET A 692 7.67 -14.03 -0.05
C MET A 692 6.32 -14.62 0.40
N ASN A 693 5.56 -15.26 -0.48
CA ASN A 693 4.34 -15.93 -0.09
C ASN A 693 4.68 -17.32 0.50
N PRO A 694 4.04 -17.73 1.61
CA PRO A 694 4.16 -19.07 2.18
C PRO A 694 3.91 -20.20 1.17
N GLU A 695 3.05 -19.95 0.20
CA GLU A 695 2.67 -20.90 -0.84
C GLU A 695 3.60 -20.89 -2.07
N GLY A 696 4.51 -19.92 -2.16
CA GLY A 696 5.38 -19.73 -3.33
C GLY A 696 4.67 -19.19 -4.59
N VAL A 697 3.34 -19.04 -4.56
CA VAL A 697 2.53 -18.63 -5.73
C VAL A 697 1.80 -17.31 -5.54
N GLY A 698 1.41 -16.68 -6.65
CA GLY A 698 0.58 -15.48 -6.67
C GLY A 698 -0.85 -15.79 -6.29
N ARG A 699 -1.45 -14.98 -5.42
CA ARG A 699 -2.80 -15.27 -4.92
C ARG A 699 -3.87 -14.74 -5.87
N ILE A 700 -4.85 -15.56 -6.23
CA ILE A 700 -6.12 -15.15 -6.85
C ILE A 700 -7.21 -15.08 -5.77
N PHE A 701 -7.29 -16.11 -4.94
CA PHE A 701 -7.98 -16.09 -3.65
C PHE A 701 -6.98 -15.73 -2.56
N ALA A 702 -7.27 -14.75 -1.69
CA ALA A 702 -6.38 -14.42 -0.58
C ALA A 702 -6.87 -15.07 0.72
N PRO A 703 -6.17 -16.10 1.23
CA PRO A 703 -6.59 -16.81 2.43
C PRO A 703 -6.32 -15.97 3.69
N LEU A 704 -6.93 -16.41 4.79
CA LEU A 704 -6.88 -15.82 6.12
C LEU A 704 -7.31 -14.35 6.12
N ALA A 705 -7.05 -13.67 7.24
CA ALA A 705 -7.34 -12.24 7.42
C ALA A 705 -6.44 -11.30 6.57
N ALA A 706 -6.00 -11.74 5.39
CA ALA A 706 -5.23 -10.95 4.42
C ALA A 706 -5.95 -9.67 4.01
N PHE A 707 -7.28 -9.70 3.96
CA PHE A 707 -8.14 -8.54 3.75
C PHE A 707 -9.29 -8.54 4.76
N ALA A 708 -9.80 -7.35 5.08
CA ALA A 708 -10.93 -7.11 5.96
C ALA A 708 -12.26 -7.41 5.27
N ASP A 709 -12.33 -7.15 3.97
CA ASP A 709 -13.55 -7.00 3.16
C ASP A 709 -13.73 -8.07 2.08
N GLY A 710 -12.95 -9.16 2.14
CA GLY A 710 -13.17 -10.35 1.31
C GLY A 710 -11.90 -10.94 0.67
N PRO A 711 -11.85 -12.25 0.43
CA PRO A 711 -10.71 -12.92 -0.23
C PRO A 711 -10.73 -12.76 -1.76
N PHE A 712 -11.88 -12.39 -2.32
CA PHE A 712 -12.06 -11.87 -3.67
C PHE A 712 -12.56 -10.42 -3.61
N PRO A 713 -12.17 -9.57 -4.58
CA PRO A 713 -12.79 -8.27 -4.75
C PRO A 713 -14.27 -8.35 -5.13
N GLU A 714 -15.09 -7.51 -4.49
CA GLU A 714 -16.52 -7.28 -4.79
C GLU A 714 -16.74 -5.78 -5.00
N HIS A 715 -17.66 -5.40 -5.88
CA HIS A 715 -17.99 -4.00 -6.13
C HIS A 715 -18.89 -3.50 -5.01
N TYR A 716 -18.44 -2.47 -4.30
CA TYR A 716 -19.28 -1.67 -3.41
C TYR A 716 -19.29 -0.21 -3.89
N GLU A 717 -20.37 0.49 -3.64
CA GLU A 717 -20.47 1.92 -3.91
C GLU A 717 -19.63 2.72 -2.88
N PRO A 718 -19.12 3.91 -3.27
CA PRO A 718 -18.59 4.90 -2.33
C PRO A 718 -19.59 5.19 -1.20
N VAL A 719 -19.10 5.67 -0.03
CA VAL A 719 -19.99 5.92 1.12
C VAL A 719 -21.03 7.01 0.83
N GLU A 720 -20.74 7.87 -0.14
CA GLU A 720 -21.68 8.79 -0.77
C GLU A 720 -21.78 8.44 -2.26
N SER A 721 -22.90 7.84 -2.66
CA SER A 721 -23.14 7.43 -4.05
C SER A 721 -24.48 7.93 -4.56
N PRO A 722 -24.56 8.36 -5.85
CA PRO A 722 -25.81 8.85 -6.42
C PRO A 722 -26.87 7.74 -6.62
N ILE A 723 -26.46 6.48 -6.51
CA ILE A 723 -27.33 5.30 -6.65
C ILE A 723 -27.03 4.27 -5.57
N ALA A 724 -27.99 3.35 -5.37
CA ALA A 724 -27.70 2.10 -4.67
C ALA A 724 -26.92 1.17 -5.59
N ASN A 725 -26.16 0.24 -5.02
CA ASN A 725 -25.36 -0.73 -5.76
C ASN A 725 -26.26 -1.63 -6.65
N PRO A 726 -26.05 -1.67 -7.98
CA PRO A 726 -26.86 -2.49 -8.88
C PRO A 726 -26.72 -4.02 -8.71
N LEU A 727 -25.61 -4.51 -8.16
CA LEU A 727 -25.39 -5.95 -7.93
C LEU A 727 -26.13 -6.45 -6.68
N HIS A 728 -26.05 -5.68 -5.59
CA HIS A 728 -26.64 -6.04 -4.31
C HIS A 728 -27.12 -4.77 -3.57
N PRO A 729 -28.32 -4.24 -3.92
CA PRO A 729 -28.83 -2.98 -3.38
C PRO A 729 -28.95 -2.93 -1.86
N LYS A 730 -29.17 -4.09 -1.21
CA LYS A 730 -29.28 -4.21 0.25
C LYS A 730 -27.94 -3.98 0.97
N GLN A 731 -26.82 -4.25 0.31
CA GLN A 731 -25.47 -4.02 0.82
C GLN A 731 -24.74 -3.05 -0.12
N SER A 732 -25.17 -1.79 -0.16
CA SER A 732 -24.70 -0.87 -1.19
C SER A 732 -23.22 -0.49 -1.03
N THR A 733 -22.78 -0.24 0.19
CA THR A 733 -21.41 0.23 0.52
C THR A 733 -20.59 -0.89 1.16
N ASN A 734 -19.27 -0.74 1.24
CA ASN A 734 -18.40 -1.76 1.82
C ASN A 734 -18.83 -2.05 3.28
N PRO A 735 -19.20 -3.30 3.63
CA PRO A 735 -19.80 -3.64 4.91
C PRO A 735 -18.88 -3.44 6.11
N VAL A 736 -17.57 -3.34 5.88
CA VAL A 736 -16.56 -3.20 6.96
C VAL A 736 -15.73 -1.91 6.85
N ALA A 737 -16.06 -1.02 5.90
CA ALA A 737 -15.41 0.29 5.81
C ALA A 737 -15.68 1.13 7.07
N LYS A 738 -14.64 1.79 7.57
CA LYS A 738 -14.73 2.59 8.80
C LYS A 738 -15.28 3.97 8.46
N LYS A 739 -16.41 4.30 9.09
CA LYS A 739 -17.04 5.62 9.09
C LYS A 739 -16.92 6.19 10.51
N PHE A 740 -16.24 7.33 10.67
CA PHE A 740 -16.23 8.04 11.95
C PHE A 740 -17.61 8.62 12.26
N LYS A 741 -17.85 8.95 13.53
CA LYS A 741 -19.19 9.27 14.05
C LYS A 741 -19.22 10.55 14.89
N SER A 742 -18.20 11.41 14.79
CA SER A 742 -18.25 12.71 15.46
C SER A 742 -19.34 13.59 14.82
N ASP A 743 -19.71 14.65 15.50
CA ASP A 743 -20.66 15.66 15.01
C ASP A 743 -20.22 16.34 13.69
N MET A 744 -18.93 16.25 13.34
CA MET A 744 -18.38 16.74 12.07
C MET A 744 -18.30 15.68 10.96
N ASP A 745 -18.51 14.40 11.26
CA ASP A 745 -18.42 13.29 10.28
C ASP A 745 -19.74 13.09 9.53
N LYS A 746 -20.20 14.16 8.88
CA LYS A 746 -21.45 14.16 8.12
C LYS A 746 -21.23 13.54 6.74
N LEU A 747 -22.22 12.78 6.28
CA LEU A 747 -22.34 12.25 4.92
C LEU A 747 -23.59 12.84 4.26
N GLY A 748 -23.48 13.22 2.98
CA GLY A 748 -24.55 13.75 2.17
C GLY A 748 -25.22 12.65 1.35
N THR A 749 -26.52 12.80 1.15
CA THR A 749 -27.34 11.85 0.40
C THR A 749 -27.99 12.49 -0.83
N PRO A 750 -28.37 11.66 -1.83
CA PRO A 750 -29.18 12.13 -2.96
C PRO A 750 -30.51 12.79 -2.54
N ALA A 751 -31.14 12.29 -1.48
CA ALA A 751 -32.40 12.82 -0.95
C ALA A 751 -32.26 14.26 -0.41
N GLU A 752 -31.08 14.61 0.10
CA GLU A 752 -30.75 15.97 0.53
C GLU A 752 -30.30 16.87 -0.64
N GLY A 753 -30.29 16.35 -1.87
CA GLY A 753 -29.93 17.05 -3.10
C GLY A 753 -28.45 16.96 -3.48
N PHE A 754 -27.62 16.19 -2.77
CA PHE A 754 -26.23 15.95 -3.16
C PHE A 754 -26.20 14.90 -4.30
N ASN A 755 -26.32 15.35 -5.55
CA ASN A 755 -26.53 14.48 -6.71
C ASN A 755 -25.40 14.53 -7.74
N VAL A 756 -24.35 15.33 -7.50
CA VAL A 756 -23.20 15.43 -8.39
C VAL A 756 -22.02 14.69 -7.76
N VAL A 757 -21.39 13.80 -8.53
CA VAL A 757 -20.17 13.10 -8.08
C VAL A 757 -18.99 14.06 -8.15
N CYS A 758 -18.24 14.17 -7.07
CA CYS A 758 -17.03 14.97 -6.98
C CYS A 758 -15.81 14.07 -6.90
N THR A 759 -14.76 14.42 -7.65
CA THR A 759 -13.45 13.80 -7.54
C THR A 759 -12.37 14.87 -7.41
N THR A 760 -11.40 14.62 -6.53
CA THR A 760 -10.25 15.53 -6.34
C THR A 760 -9.01 14.99 -7.07
N TYR A 761 -8.20 15.86 -7.68
CA TYR A 761 -7.03 15.42 -8.46
C TYR A 761 -5.90 16.46 -8.47
N ARG A 762 -4.87 16.20 -9.29
CA ARG A 762 -3.66 17.01 -9.43
C ARG A 762 -3.47 17.55 -10.85
N LEU A 763 -2.79 18.68 -10.95
CA LEU A 763 -2.31 19.33 -12.17
C LEU A 763 -0.80 19.19 -12.27
N THR A 764 -0.27 19.22 -13.49
CA THR A 764 1.18 19.06 -13.73
C THR A 764 2.00 20.17 -13.06
N GLU A 765 1.44 21.37 -13.04
CA GLU A 765 2.08 22.62 -12.62
C GLU A 765 2.19 22.74 -11.10
N HIS A 766 1.50 21.91 -10.32
CA HIS A 766 1.50 22.02 -8.88
C HIS A 766 1.72 20.68 -8.17
N TYR A 767 2.55 20.73 -7.12
CA TYR A 767 2.78 19.62 -6.22
C TYR A 767 2.09 19.87 -4.88
N HIS A 768 0.95 19.19 -4.68
CA HIS A 768 0.13 19.29 -3.46
C HIS A 768 -0.10 20.77 -3.09
N TYR A 769 0.14 21.13 -1.83
CA TYR A 769 0.01 22.45 -1.24
C TYR A 769 1.39 23.15 -1.08
N TRP A 770 2.42 22.63 -1.76
CA TRP A 770 3.81 23.08 -1.62
C TRP A 770 4.18 24.15 -2.65
N THR A 771 3.93 23.87 -3.93
CA THR A 771 4.35 24.74 -5.06
C THR A 771 3.58 26.06 -5.17
N LYS A 772 2.51 26.25 -4.40
CA LYS A 772 1.90 27.60 -4.23
C LYS A 772 2.82 28.61 -3.54
N ASN A 773 3.99 28.14 -3.07
CA ASN A 773 5.11 28.95 -2.58
C ASN A 773 6.22 29.16 -3.63
N ASN A 774 6.03 28.72 -4.88
CA ASN A 774 6.98 28.95 -5.97
C ASN A 774 6.37 29.95 -6.99
N PRO A 775 7.01 31.11 -7.24
CA PRO A 775 6.47 32.14 -8.14
C PRO A 775 6.17 31.64 -9.55
N MET A 776 7.01 30.75 -10.11
CA MET A 776 6.83 30.23 -11.47
C MET A 776 5.58 29.35 -11.56
N ASN A 777 5.37 28.48 -10.58
CA ASN A 777 4.18 27.63 -10.53
C ASN A 777 2.91 28.47 -10.35
N VAL A 778 2.94 29.49 -9.49
CA VAL A 778 1.82 30.41 -9.27
C VAL A 778 1.50 31.22 -10.53
N GLN A 779 2.49 31.59 -11.33
CA GLN A 779 2.24 32.27 -12.61
C GLN A 779 1.55 31.36 -13.65
N LEU A 780 1.89 30.07 -13.67
CA LEU A 780 1.31 29.12 -14.63
C LEU A 780 -0.16 28.83 -14.36
N VAL A 781 -0.53 28.61 -13.10
CA VAL A 781 -1.93 28.38 -12.69
C VAL A 781 -2.20 29.16 -11.39
N PRO A 782 -2.66 30.42 -11.49
CA PRO A 782 -2.71 31.32 -10.32
C PRO A 782 -3.89 31.10 -9.38
N GLU A 783 -4.98 30.51 -9.87
CA GLU A 783 -6.25 30.46 -9.15
C GLU A 783 -6.90 29.07 -9.22
N PRO A 784 -7.64 28.67 -8.18
CA PRO A 784 -8.38 27.43 -8.20
C PRO A 784 -9.56 27.49 -9.17
N PHE A 785 -9.92 26.33 -9.69
CA PHE A 785 -11.09 26.15 -10.53
C PHE A 785 -11.79 24.82 -10.27
N VAL A 786 -13.05 24.72 -10.72
CA VAL A 786 -13.84 23.49 -10.76
C VAL A 786 -14.05 23.13 -12.22
N GLU A 787 -13.69 21.91 -12.63
CA GLU A 787 -14.04 21.40 -13.95
C GLU A 787 -15.53 21.05 -13.97
N VAL A 788 -16.31 21.84 -14.71
CA VAL A 788 -17.76 21.68 -14.84
C VAL A 788 -18.07 21.13 -16.23
N PRO A 789 -18.79 20.00 -16.37
CA PRO A 789 -19.25 19.51 -17.66
C PRO A 789 -20.04 20.57 -18.42
N ALA A 790 -19.77 20.74 -19.72
CA ALA A 790 -20.42 21.76 -20.54
C ALA A 790 -21.96 21.66 -20.53
N GLN A 791 -22.51 20.45 -20.51
CA GLN A 791 -23.96 20.27 -20.44
C GLN A 791 -24.55 20.67 -19.08
N LEU A 792 -23.87 20.33 -17.97
CA LEU A 792 -24.28 20.77 -16.65
C LEU A 792 -24.24 22.29 -16.53
N ALA A 793 -23.17 22.90 -17.02
CA ALA A 793 -23.03 24.36 -17.04
C ALA A 793 -24.17 25.04 -17.82
N ASN A 794 -24.53 24.50 -19.00
CA ASN A 794 -25.66 25.00 -19.78
C ASN A 794 -27.01 24.83 -19.06
N GLU A 795 -27.26 23.65 -18.46
CA GLU A 795 -28.48 23.38 -17.68
C GLU A 795 -28.62 24.32 -16.47
N MET A 796 -27.50 24.83 -15.95
CA MET A 796 -27.44 25.72 -14.80
C MET A 796 -27.23 27.21 -15.14
N GLY A 797 -27.07 27.57 -16.42
CA GLY A 797 -26.73 28.93 -16.82
C GLY A 797 -25.37 29.44 -16.30
N ILE A 798 -24.38 28.55 -16.16
CA ILE A 798 -23.01 28.86 -15.73
C ILE A 798 -22.13 29.09 -16.96
N THR A 799 -21.47 30.24 -17.04
CA THR A 799 -20.48 30.55 -18.07
C THR A 799 -19.06 30.28 -17.54
N GLY A 800 -18.14 29.89 -18.42
CA GLY A 800 -16.74 29.71 -18.06
C GLY A 800 -16.13 30.96 -17.43
N GLY A 801 -15.38 30.79 -16.33
CA GLY A 801 -14.75 31.88 -15.58
C GLY A 801 -15.62 32.49 -14.47
N GLU A 802 -16.94 32.25 -14.48
CA GLU A 802 -17.82 32.64 -13.36
C GLU A 802 -17.46 31.86 -12.09
N LYS A 803 -17.72 32.43 -10.91
CA LYS A 803 -17.55 31.71 -9.65
C LYS A 803 -18.73 30.77 -9.44
N VAL A 804 -18.42 29.58 -8.95
CA VAL A 804 -19.41 28.58 -8.51
C VAL A 804 -19.14 28.20 -7.08
N ARG A 805 -20.21 27.87 -6.35
CA ARG A 805 -20.14 27.24 -5.03
C ARG A 805 -20.33 25.74 -5.21
N VAL A 806 -19.38 24.96 -4.70
CA VAL A 806 -19.51 23.51 -4.58
C VAL A 806 -19.71 23.16 -3.12
N THR A 807 -20.84 22.54 -2.77
CA THR A 807 -21.23 22.27 -1.38
C THR A 807 -21.35 20.78 -1.14
N SER A 808 -20.72 20.30 -0.08
CA SER A 808 -20.88 18.94 0.45
C SER A 808 -21.60 18.99 1.80
N ALA A 809 -21.90 17.85 2.43
CA ALA A 809 -22.50 17.85 3.77
C ALA A 809 -21.56 18.42 4.87
N ARG A 810 -20.28 18.65 4.55
CA ARG A 810 -19.24 19.10 5.50
C ARG A 810 -18.86 20.57 5.35
N GLY A 811 -19.04 21.14 4.16
CA GLY A 811 -18.59 22.49 3.85
C GLY A 811 -18.77 22.85 2.38
N GLU A 812 -18.33 24.06 2.02
CA GLU A 812 -18.41 24.61 0.68
C GLU A 812 -17.03 24.91 0.11
N TYR A 813 -16.90 25.04 -1.21
CA TYR A 813 -15.69 25.42 -1.92
C TYR A 813 -16.06 26.37 -3.06
N ILE A 814 -15.46 27.55 -3.08
CA ILE A 814 -15.75 28.59 -4.07
C ILE A 814 -14.53 28.78 -4.96
N ALA A 815 -14.73 28.59 -6.26
CA ALA A 815 -13.71 28.72 -7.29
C ALA A 815 -14.34 29.04 -8.66
N LYS A 816 -13.50 29.36 -9.64
CA LYS A 816 -13.96 29.64 -11.00
C LYS A 816 -14.43 28.35 -11.69
N ALA A 817 -15.49 28.41 -12.48
CA ALA A 817 -15.93 27.31 -13.32
C ALA A 817 -15.04 27.21 -14.57
N MET A 818 -14.30 26.11 -14.70
CA MET A 818 -13.70 25.67 -15.95
C MET A 818 -14.73 24.81 -16.70
N VAL A 819 -15.61 25.46 -17.47
CA VAL A 819 -16.60 24.77 -18.30
C VAL A 819 -15.88 23.99 -19.40
N THR A 820 -16.12 22.67 -19.48
CA THR A 820 -15.34 21.80 -20.37
C THR A 820 -16.12 20.63 -20.96
N LYS A 821 -15.73 20.20 -22.17
CA LYS A 821 -16.20 18.97 -22.83
C LYS A 821 -15.38 17.72 -22.44
N ARG A 822 -14.33 17.89 -21.64
CA ARG A 822 -13.47 16.79 -21.16
C ARG A 822 -14.16 15.86 -20.16
N ILE A 823 -15.31 16.29 -19.64
CA ILE A 823 -16.19 15.48 -18.78
C ILE A 823 -17.57 15.53 -19.39
N LYS A 824 -18.18 14.36 -19.59
CA LYS A 824 -19.51 14.18 -20.20
C LYS A 824 -20.52 13.72 -19.14
N PRO A 825 -21.83 14.00 -19.30
CA PRO A 825 -22.85 13.30 -18.53
C PRO A 825 -22.76 11.79 -18.75
N MET A 826 -23.19 11.02 -17.76
CA MET A 826 -23.21 9.56 -17.83
C MET A 826 -24.61 9.05 -17.49
N MET A 827 -25.01 7.94 -18.12
CA MET A 827 -26.18 7.18 -17.70
C MET A 827 -25.72 6.07 -16.74
N ILE A 828 -26.17 6.15 -15.49
CA ILE A 828 -25.78 5.25 -14.41
C ILE A 828 -27.04 4.62 -13.86
N ASP A 829 -27.19 3.31 -14.07
CA ASP A 829 -28.39 2.55 -13.73
C ASP A 829 -29.71 3.27 -14.10
N GLY A 830 -29.77 3.75 -15.36
CA GLY A 830 -30.93 4.47 -15.90
C GLY A 830 -31.05 5.94 -15.48
N LYS A 831 -30.12 6.48 -14.69
CA LYS A 831 -30.15 7.88 -14.22
C LYS A 831 -29.05 8.71 -14.89
N LYS A 832 -29.39 9.93 -15.32
CA LYS A 832 -28.40 10.91 -15.79
C LYS A 832 -27.63 11.46 -14.60
N ILE A 833 -26.35 11.13 -14.50
CA ILE A 833 -25.44 11.58 -13.44
C ILE A 833 -24.38 12.49 -14.03
N TYR A 834 -24.07 13.56 -13.28
CA TYR A 834 -22.93 14.42 -13.55
C TYR A 834 -21.80 14.16 -12.57
N GLN A 835 -20.59 14.40 -13.04
CA GLN A 835 -19.40 14.44 -12.21
C GLN A 835 -18.60 15.70 -12.48
N ILE A 836 -18.00 16.24 -11.42
CA ILE A 836 -17.12 17.42 -11.47
C ILE A 836 -15.75 17.08 -10.91
N GLY A 837 -14.79 17.89 -11.29
CA GLY A 837 -13.40 17.68 -10.93
C GLY A 837 -12.78 18.88 -10.20
N LEU A 838 -12.14 18.64 -9.05
CA LEU A 838 -11.47 19.68 -8.25
C LEU A 838 -9.96 19.41 -8.11
N PRO A 839 -9.09 20.29 -8.63
CA PRO A 839 -7.68 20.30 -8.27
C PRO A 839 -7.48 20.59 -6.78
N ILE A 840 -6.47 19.98 -6.16
CA ILE A 840 -6.23 20.11 -4.72
C ILE A 840 -5.29 21.25 -4.30
N HIS A 841 -4.75 22.06 -5.22
CA HIS A 841 -3.47 22.73 -4.98
C HIS A 841 -3.48 24.00 -4.12
N TRP A 842 -4.66 24.50 -3.77
CA TRP A 842 -4.85 25.76 -3.06
C TRP A 842 -5.28 25.55 -1.61
N GLY A 843 -5.02 26.56 -0.79
CA GLY A 843 -5.38 26.59 0.63
C GLY A 843 -5.51 28.03 1.11
N TYR A 844 -5.01 28.34 2.31
CA TYR A 844 -5.06 29.70 2.87
C TYR A 844 -3.69 30.28 3.23
N ARG A 845 -2.61 29.57 2.88
CA ARG A 845 -1.22 30.06 2.96
C ARG A 845 -0.57 29.90 1.59
N GLY A 846 0.36 30.76 1.21
CA GLY A 846 1.02 30.71 -0.10
C GLY A 846 1.15 32.09 -0.73
N ILE A 847 1.87 32.22 -1.84
CA ILE A 847 2.20 33.54 -2.42
C ILE A 847 0.93 34.32 -2.80
N ALA A 848 -0.04 33.66 -3.46
CA ALA A 848 -1.26 34.30 -3.91
C ALA A 848 -2.28 34.45 -2.77
N GLU A 849 -2.35 33.46 -1.89
CA GLU A 849 -3.23 33.41 -0.72
C GLU A 849 -2.87 34.50 0.29
N ASP A 850 -1.59 34.64 0.63
CA ASP A 850 -1.10 35.64 1.58
C ASP A 850 -1.26 37.06 1.05
N ALA A 851 -1.23 37.23 -0.27
CA ALA A 851 -1.51 38.51 -0.93
C ALA A 851 -3.02 38.80 -1.11
N GLY A 852 -3.91 37.90 -0.68
CA GLY A 852 -5.35 38.05 -0.86
C GLY A 852 -5.81 38.02 -2.32
N LYS A 853 -5.02 37.43 -3.21
CA LYS A 853 -5.27 37.42 -4.67
C LYS A 853 -6.07 36.20 -5.14
N THR A 854 -6.30 35.22 -4.27
CA THR A 854 -6.99 33.96 -4.61
C THR A 854 -7.89 33.46 -3.48
N SER A 855 -8.65 32.39 -3.73
CA SER A 855 -9.53 31.77 -2.74
C SER A 855 -8.74 31.17 -1.58
N LEU A 856 -9.24 31.35 -0.35
CA LEU A 856 -8.61 30.84 0.88
C LEU A 856 -9.18 29.49 1.33
N MET A 857 -9.70 28.70 0.39
CA MET A 857 -10.43 27.46 0.68
C MET A 857 -9.60 26.22 0.35
N THR A 858 -9.72 25.19 1.19
CA THR A 858 -9.08 23.89 0.96
C THR A 858 -10.07 22.92 0.31
N ALA A 859 -9.65 22.19 -0.73
CA ALA A 859 -10.56 21.23 -1.39
C ALA A 859 -11.06 20.12 -0.43
N ASN A 860 -10.21 19.72 0.52
CA ASN A 860 -10.53 18.64 1.48
C ASN A 860 -11.51 19.05 2.60
N GLN A 861 -11.97 20.30 2.67
CA GLN A 861 -13.14 20.60 3.50
C GLN A 861 -14.44 19.97 2.94
N LEU A 862 -14.42 19.50 1.69
CA LEU A 862 -15.53 18.80 1.06
C LEU A 862 -15.50 17.27 1.24
N SER A 863 -14.34 16.68 1.51
CA SER A 863 -14.15 15.23 1.45
C SER A 863 -14.64 14.52 2.72
N PRO A 864 -15.27 13.34 2.62
CA PRO A 864 -15.68 12.55 3.78
C PRO A 864 -14.48 11.94 4.53
N ALA A 865 -14.62 11.78 5.84
CA ALA A 865 -13.68 11.02 6.67
C ALA A 865 -14.07 9.53 6.72
N ALA A 866 -14.30 8.90 5.57
CA ALA A 866 -14.49 7.44 5.47
C ALA A 866 -13.23 6.79 4.92
N ILE A 867 -12.80 5.66 5.46
CA ILE A 867 -11.50 5.05 5.15
C ILE A 867 -11.60 3.59 4.71
N ASP A 868 -10.67 3.18 3.83
CA ASP A 868 -10.44 1.78 3.46
C ASP A 868 -10.12 0.94 4.71
N PRO A 869 -10.76 -0.22 4.91
CA PRO A 869 -10.63 -1.00 6.14
C PRO A 869 -9.27 -1.70 6.29
N ASN A 870 -8.48 -1.77 5.21
CA ASN A 870 -7.18 -2.43 5.15
C ASN A 870 -6.02 -1.44 5.23
N ALA A 871 -6.07 -0.39 4.39
CA ALA A 871 -5.01 0.58 4.22
C ALA A 871 -5.27 1.91 4.94
N TYR A 872 -6.45 2.08 5.53
CA TYR A 872 -6.83 3.28 6.29
C TYR A 872 -6.73 4.58 5.48
N THR A 873 -6.87 4.47 4.16
CA THR A 873 -6.79 5.60 3.25
C THR A 873 -8.18 6.22 3.08
N PRO A 874 -8.31 7.56 3.21
CA PRO A 874 -9.61 8.20 3.05
C PRO A 874 -10.15 8.21 1.62
N GLU A 875 -11.48 8.30 1.53
CA GLU A 875 -12.22 8.39 0.29
C GLU A 875 -12.24 9.83 -0.26
N PHE A 876 -11.26 10.14 -1.11
CA PHE A 876 -11.10 11.46 -1.74
C PHE A 876 -11.56 11.51 -3.21
N LYS A 877 -11.82 10.35 -3.81
CA LYS A 877 -11.98 10.21 -5.26
C LYS A 877 -13.41 10.04 -5.73
N GLY A 878 -14.34 9.69 -4.85
CA GLY A 878 -15.77 9.63 -5.17
C GLY A 878 -16.58 10.00 -3.94
N PHE A 879 -17.21 11.18 -3.96
CA PHE A 879 -18.13 11.63 -2.92
C PHE A 879 -19.16 12.58 -3.54
N LEU A 880 -20.20 12.98 -2.80
CA LEU A 880 -21.32 13.75 -3.36
C LEU A 880 -21.27 15.23 -2.99
N VAL A 881 -21.68 16.06 -3.95
CA VAL A 881 -21.78 17.52 -3.81
C VAL A 881 -23.01 18.08 -4.52
N LYS A 882 -23.30 19.34 -4.21
CA LYS A 882 -24.12 20.28 -4.97
C LYS A 882 -23.20 21.28 -5.66
N ILE A 883 -23.67 21.85 -6.76
CA ILE A 883 -23.02 22.99 -7.42
C ILE A 883 -24.08 24.07 -7.60
N GLU A 884 -23.69 25.33 -7.39
CA GLU A 884 -24.55 26.50 -7.51
C GLU A 884 -23.78 27.65 -8.18
N LYS A 885 -24.48 28.47 -8.96
CA LYS A 885 -23.97 29.75 -9.46
C LYS A 885 -23.95 30.77 -8.31
N ILE A 886 -22.90 31.58 -8.23
CA ILE A 886 -22.76 32.68 -7.25
C ILE A 886 -23.03 34.02 -7.93
#